data_AF-A0ABD0TBE8-F1
#
_entry.id   AF-A0ABD0TBE8-F1
#
_cell.length_a   1.000
_cell.length_b   1.000
_cell.length_c   1.000
_cell.angle_alpha   90.00
_cell.angle_beta   90.00
_cell.angle_gamma   90.00
#
_symmetry.space_group_name_H-M   'P 1'
#
loop_
_entity.id
_entity.type
_entity.pdbx_description
1 polymer ?
#
loop_
_entity_poly.entity_id
_entity_poly.type
_entity_poly.pdbx_seq_one_letter_code
_entity_poly.pdbx_strand_id
1 'polypeptide(L)'
;MPNSHFSSNITFEALVLSSICADQPIQPVDSSDWSHIKNLCLADPDFAQPGPVDMLLSADIFASSLLPGLRQGKPGQPRALNTIFGWIVMGACDVTPPTSNTSRGKNCLFVSNLSLDNSIKKFWELENVSSPIKSFVSKEDQQCEDYFVANHCRNEEGRFVVPLPFVDPTNKPNFVNSREIALKRFFSLERKLNSSPETKKAYVDFMEDYESSGHLEEVDPPSSSEGQFYYIPHHGVLRPDSVSTPLRVVFDASAKDAKAVSLNQTLLPGPKLQMSIFDVLLRFRWHAVVFTGDVRQMYRQILVPEEDAEYQRIVWRPSPVGPVRDFRLLTVTYGVSSAPFQALRTVAQLAKDSAEEYPAGAAVLARDIYVDDVVTGADSIEQACQLREELAKILSSGGFQLRKWTSNSSQFFDNLPSADLYSEDFKRFEEMSDLSLKILGLLWQPQSDSFRFRVADTNSCRCTKRTILSEIARIYDPLGFLGPVTFYAKYLMQLLWTAGVSWDDDAPSEIASEWQRFKSQLSSLASVSIPRRAFGPFVSLQLHGFCDASERGYCAVIYCLVIDGEGSCSVNLCCAKTKVAPLRKQSIPRLEFQAAVLLTDLMRATVEALKPFYSFDEIYAWSDSSVALSWIKSCPSKWKTFVANRVSHIQDIIAPDRWRHVSTHSNPADVGSRGSLPADLVVDGIWWQGPSWLPLQEEQRIFSLVTLKEPNFIESLLNKFSSLSTLKHVVSYLFRFGHNSKQNSIEKVVFGPLLPSEIHRAFIFLIKFVQESVFSSEFESLKNGSLNSLPKSLRKLSPFIDEAGLLRVGGRLVNANVDYEVKHPLLLPRSHRLTSLIIQEHHTRFMHPGVQTLQNLLAQHFWILSSKRAVRSVLSSCIKCFRARPQPAPAPFMGDLPSYRVNQIKCICVFVCTSTKDLSLRCVRCL
;
A
#
# COMPACT_ATOMS: atom_id res chain seq x y z
N MET A 1 33.46 8.69 35.20
CA MET A 1 34.84 8.29 34.84
C MET A 1 35.45 7.58 36.03
N PRO A 2 35.77 6.28 35.95
CA PRO A 2 36.37 5.55 37.07
C PRO A 2 37.83 5.98 37.25
N ASN A 3 38.31 5.89 38.50
CA ASN A 3 39.61 6.35 38.97
C ASN A 3 40.80 5.98 38.05
N SER A 4 41.66 6.96 37.77
CA SER A 4 42.83 6.90 36.89
C SER A 4 44.04 6.10 37.45
N HIS A 5 43.80 5.00 38.17
CA HIS A 5 44.86 4.24 38.84
C HIS A 5 45.25 2.92 38.17
N PHE A 6 44.64 2.54 37.05
CA PHE A 6 44.91 1.26 36.39
C PHE A 6 45.62 1.49 35.04
N SER A 7 46.92 1.17 34.97
CA SER A 7 47.78 1.35 33.80
C SER A 7 47.90 0.06 32.98
N SER A 8 46.77 -0.43 32.45
CA SER A 8 46.73 -1.60 31.57
C SER A 8 45.83 -1.34 30.37
N ASN A 9 46.41 -1.36 29.16
CA ASN A 9 45.68 -1.19 27.91
C ASN A 9 45.27 -2.56 27.36
N ILE A 10 43.97 -2.80 27.18
CA ILE A 10 43.43 -3.95 26.44
C ILE A 10 42.84 -3.47 25.11
N THR A 11 43.22 -4.11 24.01
CA THR A 11 42.64 -3.91 22.68
C THR A 11 41.67 -5.05 22.35
N PHE A 12 40.45 -4.71 21.93
CA PHE A 12 39.42 -5.66 21.49
C PHE A 12 38.49 -5.02 20.45
N GLU A 13 37.75 -5.84 19.70
CA GLU A 13 36.69 -5.38 18.81
C GLU A 13 35.36 -5.31 19.57
N ALA A 14 34.67 -4.17 19.48
CA ALA A 14 33.42 -3.93 20.21
C ALA A 14 32.23 -3.81 19.26
N LEU A 15 31.12 -4.48 19.61
CA LEU A 15 29.82 -4.25 18.98
C LEU A 15 29.11 -3.08 19.70
N VAL A 16 28.77 -2.03 18.97
CA VAL A 16 28.10 -0.85 19.54
C VAL A 16 26.58 -1.04 19.48
N LEU A 17 25.94 -1.07 20.65
CA LEU A 17 24.48 -1.18 20.82
C LEU A 17 23.92 0.09 21.47
N SER A 18 22.68 0.46 21.16
CA SER A 18 22.02 1.63 21.75
C SER A 18 21.59 1.44 23.21
N SER A 19 21.46 0.19 23.66
CA SER A 19 21.22 -0.19 25.05
C SER A 19 21.68 -1.64 25.25
N ILE A 20 22.38 -1.90 26.35
CA ILE A 20 22.93 -3.22 26.69
C ILE A 20 21.92 -4.01 27.53
N CYS A 21 21.50 -3.45 28.66
CA CYS A 21 20.48 -3.99 29.54
C CYS A 21 19.86 -2.86 30.38
N ALA A 22 18.83 -3.19 31.17
CA ALA A 22 18.32 -2.30 32.21
C ALA A 22 19.37 -2.10 33.31
N ASP A 23 19.25 -1.00 34.06
CA ASP A 23 20.15 -0.63 35.15
C ASP A 23 20.40 -1.79 36.12
N GLN A 24 21.66 -1.96 36.50
CA GLN A 24 22.13 -2.99 37.43
C GLN A 24 22.78 -2.33 38.66
N PRO A 25 22.55 -2.88 39.86
CA PRO A 25 21.51 -3.84 40.19
C PRO A 25 20.10 -3.25 39.97
N ILE A 26 19.11 -4.09 39.63
CA ILE A 26 17.71 -3.65 39.34
C ILE A 26 17.08 -2.92 40.55
N GLN A 27 17.54 -3.24 41.75
CA GLN A 27 17.15 -2.58 43.00
C GLN A 27 18.42 -2.29 43.81
N PRO A 28 18.42 -1.23 44.64
CA PRO A 28 19.51 -0.97 45.55
C PRO A 28 19.79 -2.18 46.45
N VAL A 29 21.07 -2.51 46.63
CA VAL A 29 21.52 -3.65 47.42
C VAL A 29 22.17 -3.14 48.71
N ASP A 30 21.75 -3.66 49.86
CA ASP A 30 22.39 -3.32 51.13
C ASP A 30 23.71 -4.11 51.30
N SER A 31 24.84 -3.42 51.21
CA SER A 31 26.18 -3.99 51.37
C SER A 31 26.77 -3.79 52.78
N SER A 32 25.98 -3.31 53.75
CA SER A 32 26.45 -2.97 55.11
C SER A 32 27.09 -4.14 55.85
N ASP A 33 26.60 -5.36 55.61
CA ASP A 33 26.99 -6.59 56.31
C ASP A 33 28.16 -7.35 55.66
N TRP A 34 28.71 -6.83 54.55
CA TRP A 34 29.75 -7.51 53.78
C TRP A 34 31.15 -6.98 54.17
N SER A 35 31.60 -7.37 55.36
CA SER A 35 32.90 -6.94 55.90
C SER A 35 34.10 -7.34 55.02
N HIS A 36 33.98 -8.38 54.20
CA HIS A 36 35.03 -8.88 53.31
C HIS A 36 35.30 -7.99 52.08
N ILE A 37 34.44 -6.98 51.81
CA ILE A 37 34.61 -6.07 50.67
C ILE A 37 34.81 -4.59 51.05
N LYS A 38 34.60 -4.19 52.32
CA LYS A 38 34.60 -2.77 52.76
C LYS A 38 35.90 -1.99 52.49
N ASN A 39 37.03 -2.68 52.35
CA ASN A 39 38.35 -2.07 52.16
C ASN A 39 38.98 -2.42 50.80
N LEU A 40 38.17 -2.84 49.82
CA LEU A 40 38.66 -3.14 48.47
C LEU A 40 38.49 -1.93 47.56
N CYS A 41 39.45 -1.72 46.67
CA CYS A 41 39.30 -0.78 45.56
C CYS A 41 38.41 -1.42 44.49
N LEU A 42 37.10 -1.18 44.57
CA LEU A 42 36.13 -1.78 43.66
C LEU A 42 36.24 -1.16 42.26
N ALA A 43 36.00 -1.98 41.22
CA ALA A 43 35.94 -1.51 39.85
C ALA A 43 34.75 -0.58 39.60
N ASP A 44 33.65 -0.83 40.33
CA ASP A 44 32.47 0.02 40.39
C ASP A 44 32.25 0.44 41.86
N PRO A 45 32.54 1.71 42.22
CA PRO A 45 32.29 2.23 43.57
C PRO A 45 30.82 2.27 43.94
N ASP A 46 29.92 2.39 42.95
CA ASP A 46 28.49 2.56 43.11
C ASP A 46 27.71 1.26 42.83
N PHE A 47 28.38 0.10 42.83
CA PHE A 47 27.83 -1.22 42.47
C PHE A 47 26.54 -1.62 43.23
N ALA A 48 26.28 -0.98 44.37
CA ALA A 48 25.11 -1.21 45.20
C ALA A 48 23.87 -0.41 44.76
N GLN A 49 24.02 0.55 43.84
CA GLN A 49 22.96 1.42 43.35
C GLN A 49 22.63 1.09 41.88
N PRO A 50 21.35 1.12 41.46
CA PRO A 50 20.99 0.93 40.07
C PRO A 50 21.69 1.93 39.15
N GLY A 51 22.48 1.43 38.21
CA GLY A 51 23.15 2.24 37.19
C GLY A 51 23.22 1.54 35.83
N PRO A 52 23.38 2.30 34.73
CA PRO A 52 23.47 1.73 33.39
C PRO A 52 24.75 0.90 33.22
N VAL A 53 24.66 -0.17 32.44
CA VAL A 53 25.86 -0.95 32.04
C VAL A 53 26.46 -0.31 30.80
N ASP A 54 27.69 0.20 30.92
CA ASP A 54 28.40 0.87 29.83
C ASP A 54 28.96 -0.11 28.79
N MET A 55 29.37 -1.30 29.21
CA MET A 55 30.06 -2.27 28.35
C MET A 55 29.89 -3.72 28.84
N LEU A 56 29.72 -4.66 27.92
CA LEU A 56 29.81 -6.10 28.20
C LEU A 56 31.14 -6.64 27.71
N LEU A 57 31.89 -7.29 28.62
CA LEU A 57 33.13 -7.96 28.28
C LEU A 57 32.87 -9.43 27.99
N SER A 58 33.40 -9.92 26.87
CA SER A 58 33.34 -11.33 26.49
C SER A 58 34.24 -12.19 27.39
N ALA A 59 34.02 -13.51 27.39
CA ALA A 59 34.67 -14.44 28.30
C ALA A 59 36.20 -14.50 28.13
N ASP A 60 36.70 -14.29 26.91
CA ASP A 60 38.12 -14.18 26.58
C ASP A 60 38.76 -12.94 27.21
N ILE A 61 38.11 -11.77 27.12
CA ILE A 61 38.56 -10.54 27.78
C ILE A 61 38.49 -10.70 29.29
N PHE A 62 37.37 -11.23 29.81
CA PHE A 62 37.19 -11.48 31.23
C PHE A 62 38.29 -12.38 31.80
N ALA A 63 38.59 -13.51 31.14
CA ALA A 63 39.64 -14.43 31.57
C ALA A 63 41.03 -13.75 31.60
N SER A 64 41.32 -12.89 30.61
CA SER A 64 42.58 -12.14 30.56
C SER A 64 42.69 -11.00 31.59
N SER A 65 41.55 -10.54 32.13
CA SER A 65 41.48 -9.43 33.09
C SER A 65 41.68 -9.84 34.55
N LEU A 66 41.66 -11.14 34.85
CA LEU A 66 41.75 -11.67 36.22
C LEU A 66 43.16 -11.53 36.79
N LEU A 67 43.25 -11.01 38.01
CA LEU A 67 44.47 -10.95 38.81
C LEU A 67 44.39 -11.94 39.98
N PRO A 68 45.53 -12.35 40.57
CA PRO A 68 45.51 -13.14 41.80
C PRO A 68 44.74 -12.40 42.92
N GLY A 69 43.74 -13.08 43.50
CA GLY A 69 42.97 -12.56 44.62
C GLY A 69 41.48 -12.93 44.56
N LEU A 70 41.01 -13.65 45.59
CA LEU A 70 39.59 -13.98 45.79
C LEU A 70 39.24 -13.69 47.25
N ARG A 71 38.18 -12.91 47.48
CA ARG A 71 37.57 -12.72 48.81
C ARG A 71 36.22 -13.41 48.83
N GLN A 72 36.09 -14.39 49.71
CA GLN A 72 34.86 -15.17 49.83
C GLN A 72 34.08 -14.71 51.07
N GLY A 73 32.83 -14.30 50.86
CA GLY A 73 31.87 -14.04 51.94
C GLY A 73 31.28 -15.32 52.52
N LYS A 74 30.37 -15.17 53.49
CA LYS A 74 29.56 -16.29 54.02
C LYS A 74 28.61 -16.83 52.93
N PRO A 75 28.08 -18.06 53.05
CA PRO A 75 27.01 -18.54 52.17
C PRO A 75 25.86 -17.52 52.11
N GLY A 76 25.38 -17.18 50.90
CA GLY A 76 24.37 -16.12 50.68
C GLY A 76 24.94 -14.71 50.47
N GLN A 77 26.26 -14.51 50.62
CA GLN A 77 26.96 -13.25 50.33
C GLN A 77 27.77 -13.36 49.02
N PRO A 78 27.97 -12.25 48.30
CA PRO A 78 28.71 -12.27 47.05
C PRO A 78 30.21 -12.44 47.31
N ARG A 79 30.93 -12.86 46.27
CA ARG A 79 32.38 -12.98 46.23
C ARG A 79 32.99 -11.75 45.56
N ALA A 80 34.22 -11.40 45.93
CA ALA A 80 34.98 -10.38 45.21
C ALA A 80 36.20 -10.98 44.53
N LEU A 81 36.37 -10.68 43.24
CA LEU A 81 37.50 -11.11 42.42
C LEU A 81 38.38 -9.91 42.09
N ASN A 82 39.69 -10.09 42.15
CA ASN A 82 40.63 -9.06 41.76
C ASN A 82 40.80 -9.04 40.23
N THR A 83 40.68 -7.88 39.61
CA THR A 83 40.88 -7.70 38.17
C THR A 83 41.73 -6.48 37.89
N ILE A 84 42.20 -6.34 36.66
CA ILE A 84 42.93 -5.14 36.23
C ILE A 84 42.09 -3.84 36.32
N PHE A 85 40.76 -3.94 36.41
CA PHE A 85 39.85 -2.79 36.53
C PHE A 85 39.55 -2.43 37.99
N GLY A 86 40.09 -3.18 38.95
CA GLY A 86 39.71 -3.15 40.36
C GLY A 86 39.02 -4.44 40.79
N TRP A 87 38.58 -4.49 42.05
CA TRP A 87 37.85 -5.65 42.59
C TRP A 87 36.41 -5.64 42.08
N ILE A 88 35.98 -6.72 41.44
CA ILE A 88 34.59 -6.90 40.98
C ILE A 88 33.83 -7.77 41.97
N VAL A 89 32.54 -7.49 42.16
CA VAL A 89 31.66 -8.24 43.05
C VAL A 89 30.75 -9.14 42.22
N MET A 90 30.68 -10.43 42.53
CA MET A 90 29.85 -11.40 41.82
C MET A 90 29.26 -12.46 42.75
N GLY A 91 28.00 -12.85 42.53
CA GLY A 91 27.32 -13.88 43.30
C GLY A 91 25.88 -13.49 43.61
N ALA A 92 25.10 -14.46 44.08
CA ALA A 92 23.75 -14.21 44.58
C ALA A 92 23.82 -13.53 45.95
N CYS A 93 22.95 -12.55 46.17
CA CYS A 93 22.73 -11.91 47.46
C CYS A 93 21.32 -12.27 47.92
N ASP A 94 21.16 -12.63 49.19
CA ASP A 94 19.85 -12.87 49.79
C ASP A 94 19.12 -11.53 49.96
N VAL A 95 18.43 -11.09 48.90
CA VAL A 95 17.49 -9.97 49.01
C VAL A 95 16.24 -10.52 49.70
N THR A 96 15.93 -10.03 50.90
CA THR A 96 14.65 -10.32 51.56
C THR A 96 13.53 -9.89 50.61
N PRO A 97 12.67 -10.82 50.14
CA PRO A 97 11.64 -10.46 49.18
C PRO A 97 10.61 -9.55 49.87
N PRO A 98 10.25 -8.39 49.30
CA PRO A 98 9.04 -7.69 49.71
C PRO A 98 7.84 -8.54 49.26
N THR A 99 7.26 -9.32 50.19
CA THR A 99 5.88 -9.86 50.30
C THR A 99 5.00 -10.06 49.04
N SER A 100 5.58 -10.27 47.86
CA SER A 100 4.85 -10.52 46.62
C SER A 100 5.51 -11.69 45.88
N ASN A 101 4.77 -12.79 45.82
CA ASN A 101 5.12 -14.02 45.11
C ASN A 101 5.36 -13.74 43.62
N THR A 102 6.59 -13.41 43.22
CA THR A 102 7.06 -13.56 41.84
C THR A 102 8.58 -13.70 41.76
N SER A 103 9.12 -14.84 42.18
CA SER A 103 10.42 -15.31 41.69
C SER A 103 10.26 -15.82 40.24
N ARG A 104 9.99 -14.92 39.30
CA ARG A 104 10.09 -15.24 37.87
C ARG A 104 11.58 -15.36 37.53
N GLY A 105 12.05 -16.59 37.30
CA GLY A 105 13.25 -16.78 36.47
C GLY A 105 13.00 -16.10 35.13
N LYS A 106 13.63 -14.95 34.90
CA LYS A 106 13.49 -14.19 33.66
C LYS A 106 14.57 -14.66 32.70
N ASN A 107 14.17 -15.48 31.73
CA ASN A 107 15.00 -15.80 30.58
C ASN A 107 15.11 -14.54 29.71
N CYS A 108 16.33 -14.01 29.53
CA CYS A 108 16.61 -13.01 28.49
C CYS A 108 16.59 -13.70 27.13
N LEU A 109 15.48 -13.58 26.41
CA LEU A 109 15.38 -13.93 25.00
C LEU A 109 15.87 -12.73 24.18
N PHE A 110 17.02 -12.86 23.52
CA PHE A 110 17.41 -11.95 22.44
C PHE A 110 16.48 -12.22 21.25
N VAL A 111 15.41 -11.42 21.12
CA VAL A 111 14.62 -11.33 19.89
C VAL A 111 15.22 -10.18 19.08
N SER A 112 15.95 -10.49 18.02
CA SER A 112 16.30 -9.47 17.03
C SER A 112 15.00 -8.93 16.42
N ASN A 113 14.76 -7.62 16.50
CA ASN A 113 13.59 -6.94 15.91
C ASN A 113 13.41 -7.17 14.39
N LEU A 114 14.39 -7.78 13.72
CA LEU A 114 14.34 -8.23 12.32
C LEU A 114 13.12 -9.10 11.99
N SER A 115 12.48 -9.78 12.95
CA SER A 115 11.33 -10.65 12.66
C SER A 115 10.02 -9.89 12.40
N LEU A 116 9.77 -8.77 13.11
CA LEU A 116 8.50 -8.06 13.03
C LEU A 116 8.41 -7.21 11.75
N ASP A 117 9.48 -6.51 11.40
CA ASP A 117 9.54 -5.71 10.16
C ASP A 117 9.38 -6.60 8.93
N ASN A 118 10.00 -7.79 8.93
CA ASN A 118 9.81 -8.79 7.88
C ASN A 118 8.37 -9.32 7.84
N SER A 119 7.73 -9.52 9.00
CA SER A 119 6.33 -9.94 9.08
C SER A 119 5.38 -8.89 8.52
N ILE A 120 5.67 -7.61 8.77
CA ILE A 120 4.89 -6.48 8.23
C ILE A 120 5.07 -6.35 6.73
N LYS A 121 6.30 -6.49 6.24
CA LYS A 121 6.56 -6.51 4.79
C LYS A 121 5.73 -7.61 4.12
N LYS A 122 5.72 -8.82 4.68
CA LYS A 122 4.89 -9.93 4.19
C LYS A 122 3.39 -9.60 4.28
N PHE A 123 2.94 -8.98 5.37
CA PHE A 123 1.55 -8.55 5.54
C PHE A 123 1.11 -7.63 4.38
N TRP A 124 1.91 -6.62 4.03
CA TRP A 124 1.62 -5.74 2.89
C TRP A 124 1.74 -6.43 1.54
N GLU A 125 2.68 -7.37 1.39
CA GLU A 125 2.84 -8.15 0.17
C GLU A 125 1.62 -9.03 -0.13
N LEU A 126 1.00 -9.61 0.91
CA LEU A 126 -0.22 -10.42 0.79
C LEU A 126 -1.44 -9.63 0.31
N GLU A 127 -1.44 -8.30 0.45
CA GLU A 127 -2.53 -7.45 -0.04
C GLU A 127 -2.43 -7.10 -1.52
N ASN A 128 -1.30 -7.40 -2.17
CA ASN A 128 -1.19 -7.23 -3.60
C ASN A 128 -2.23 -8.12 -4.30
N VAL A 129 -2.88 -7.57 -5.32
CA VAL A 129 -3.70 -8.39 -6.23
C VAL A 129 -2.75 -9.38 -6.87
N SER A 130 -2.94 -10.67 -6.56
CA SER A 130 -2.20 -11.76 -7.15
C SER A 130 -2.30 -11.64 -8.66
N SER A 131 -1.24 -11.17 -9.31
CA SER A 131 -1.16 -11.34 -10.75
C SER A 131 -0.95 -12.83 -11.00
N PRO A 132 -1.68 -13.45 -11.94
CA PRO A 132 -1.32 -14.75 -12.49
C PRO A 132 -0.11 -14.57 -13.42
N ILE A 133 0.94 -13.91 -12.94
CA ILE A 133 2.25 -14.14 -13.48
C ILE A 133 2.53 -15.56 -13.03
N LYS A 134 2.44 -16.51 -13.97
CA LYS A 134 2.85 -17.91 -13.79
C LYS A 134 4.01 -17.90 -12.80
N SER A 135 3.77 -18.38 -11.59
CA SER A 135 4.85 -18.59 -10.63
C SER A 135 5.87 -19.39 -11.41
N PHE A 136 7.07 -18.84 -11.62
CA PHE A 136 8.15 -19.62 -12.21
C PHE A 136 8.28 -20.83 -11.31
N VAL A 137 7.82 -21.99 -11.79
CA VAL A 137 7.91 -23.24 -11.06
C VAL A 137 9.40 -23.46 -10.88
N SER A 138 9.84 -23.42 -9.63
CA SER A 138 11.27 -23.61 -9.37
C SER A 138 11.65 -25.05 -9.73
N LYS A 139 12.94 -25.30 -9.96
CA LYS A 139 13.39 -26.68 -10.18
C LYS A 139 13.03 -27.59 -9.00
N GLU A 140 13.11 -27.05 -7.79
CA GLU A 140 12.73 -27.74 -6.55
C GLU A 140 11.23 -28.03 -6.49
N ASP A 141 10.37 -27.11 -6.93
CA ASP A 141 8.92 -27.33 -7.02
C ASP A 141 8.58 -28.45 -8.02
N GLN A 142 9.23 -28.43 -9.18
CA GLN A 142 9.03 -29.47 -10.19
C GLN A 142 9.54 -30.83 -9.70
N GLN A 143 10.70 -30.86 -9.03
CA GLN A 143 11.23 -32.08 -8.40
C GLN A 143 10.26 -32.67 -7.37
N CYS A 144 9.65 -31.82 -6.53
CA CYS A 144 8.67 -32.26 -5.54
C CYS A 144 7.39 -32.82 -6.19
N GLU A 145 6.90 -32.18 -7.25
CA GLU A 145 5.75 -32.66 -8.03
C GLU A 145 6.05 -34.00 -8.71
N ASP A 146 7.20 -34.11 -9.39
CA ASP A 146 7.62 -35.35 -10.06
C ASP A 146 7.78 -36.50 -9.05
N TYR A 147 8.33 -36.20 -7.86
CA TYR A 147 8.47 -37.16 -6.78
C TYR A 147 7.12 -37.63 -6.24
N PHE A 148 6.15 -36.72 -6.06
CA PHE A 148 4.79 -37.08 -5.66
C PHE A 148 4.14 -38.01 -6.70
N VAL A 149 4.18 -37.63 -7.98
CA VAL A 149 3.56 -38.41 -9.07
C VAL A 149 4.16 -39.80 -9.17
N ALA A 150 5.48 -39.93 -8.99
CA ALA A 150 6.17 -41.22 -9.10
C ALA A 150 5.94 -42.16 -7.91
N ASN A 151 5.72 -41.64 -6.70
CA ASN A 151 5.79 -42.45 -5.48
C ASN A 151 4.52 -42.47 -4.60
N HIS A 152 3.48 -41.71 -4.95
CA HIS A 152 2.19 -41.84 -4.24
C HIS A 152 1.46 -43.13 -4.61
N CYS A 153 0.72 -43.70 -3.66
CA CYS A 153 -0.18 -44.83 -3.92
C CYS A 153 -1.42 -44.74 -3.03
N ARG A 154 -2.38 -45.65 -3.24
CA ARG A 154 -3.53 -45.85 -2.34
C ARG A 154 -3.41 -47.21 -1.65
N ASN A 155 -3.79 -47.26 -0.38
CA ASN A 155 -3.93 -48.53 0.34
C ASN A 155 -5.25 -49.24 -0.01
N GLU A 156 -5.49 -50.41 0.58
CA GLU A 156 -6.70 -51.22 0.36
C GLU A 156 -8.01 -50.50 0.76
N GLU A 157 -7.92 -49.57 1.71
CA GLU A 157 -9.04 -48.74 2.19
C GLU A 157 -9.27 -47.48 1.33
N GLY A 158 -8.45 -47.26 0.29
CA GLY A 158 -8.51 -46.09 -0.59
C GLY A 158 -7.78 -44.85 -0.08
N ARG A 159 -7.17 -44.88 1.11
CA ARG A 159 -6.38 -43.78 1.66
C ARG A 159 -5.06 -43.62 0.91
N PHE A 160 -4.68 -42.38 0.68
CA PHE A 160 -3.40 -42.06 0.05
C PHE A 160 -2.24 -42.30 1.00
N VAL A 161 -1.17 -42.89 0.48
CA VAL A 161 0.14 -43.01 1.12
C VAL A 161 1.10 -42.12 0.35
N VAL A 162 1.65 -41.10 1.02
CA VAL A 162 2.47 -40.06 0.40
C VAL A 162 3.84 -39.98 1.10
N PRO A 163 4.93 -40.33 0.41
CA PRO A 163 6.29 -40.22 0.96
C PRO A 163 6.69 -38.78 1.27
N LEU A 164 7.60 -38.61 2.22
CA LEU A 164 8.22 -37.31 2.52
C LEU A 164 9.19 -36.93 1.38
N PRO A 165 9.06 -35.73 0.80
CA PRO A 165 9.86 -35.33 -0.36
C PRO A 165 11.24 -34.84 0.08
N PHE A 166 12.14 -35.75 0.43
CA PHE A 166 13.52 -35.40 0.76
C PHE A 166 14.22 -34.74 -0.42
N VAL A 167 15.08 -33.75 -0.14
CA VAL A 167 15.92 -33.09 -1.15
C VAL A 167 16.81 -34.08 -1.89
N ASP A 168 17.31 -35.09 -1.16
CA ASP A 168 17.98 -36.27 -1.73
C ASP A 168 17.29 -37.55 -1.23
N PRO A 169 16.37 -38.12 -2.02
CA PRO A 169 15.66 -39.35 -1.65
C PRO A 169 16.57 -40.58 -1.56
N THR A 170 17.71 -40.56 -2.26
CA THR A 170 18.64 -41.71 -2.29
C THR A 170 19.54 -41.77 -1.06
N ASN A 171 19.69 -40.65 -0.35
CA ASN A 171 20.52 -40.52 0.84
C ASN A 171 19.79 -39.75 1.94
N LYS A 172 18.82 -40.41 2.58
CA LYS A 172 18.02 -39.81 3.65
C LYS A 172 18.92 -39.37 4.83
N PRO A 173 18.65 -38.21 5.45
CA PRO A 173 19.52 -37.63 6.47
C PRO A 173 19.59 -38.46 7.76
N ASN A 174 20.75 -38.41 8.41
CA ASN A 174 20.97 -38.91 9.77
C ASN A 174 20.95 -37.75 10.75
N PHE A 175 20.01 -37.78 11.71
CA PHE A 175 19.91 -36.76 12.75
C PHE A 175 20.61 -37.21 14.03
N VAL A 176 21.16 -36.26 14.77
CA VAL A 176 21.94 -36.53 15.98
C VAL A 176 21.28 -35.93 17.21
N ASN A 177 21.04 -36.77 18.21
CA ASN A 177 20.50 -36.40 19.51
C ASN A 177 19.15 -35.64 19.44
N SER A 178 18.38 -35.83 18.36
CA SER A 178 17.06 -35.21 18.18
C SER A 178 16.10 -35.60 19.32
N ARG A 179 16.17 -36.85 19.77
CA ARG A 179 15.41 -37.37 20.93
C ARG A 179 15.70 -36.60 22.22
N GLU A 180 16.96 -36.31 22.53
CA GLU A 180 17.33 -35.59 23.76
C GLU A 180 16.77 -34.17 23.76
N ILE A 181 16.76 -33.51 22.60
CA ILE A 181 16.21 -32.17 22.43
C ILE A 181 14.69 -32.18 22.60
N ALA A 182 14.02 -33.16 21.98
CA ALA A 182 12.58 -33.36 22.15
C ALA A 182 12.22 -33.66 23.61
N LEU A 183 12.97 -34.51 24.31
CA LEU A 183 12.79 -34.81 25.74
C LEU A 183 12.94 -33.57 26.62
N LYS A 184 14.00 -32.78 26.42
CA LYS A 184 14.21 -31.52 27.18
C LYS A 184 13.03 -30.56 27.01
N ARG A 185 12.53 -30.41 25.78
CA ARG A 185 11.36 -29.57 25.47
C ARG A 185 10.08 -30.15 26.06
N PHE A 186 9.90 -31.46 25.99
CA PHE A 186 8.74 -32.15 26.58
C PHE A 186 8.69 -32.00 28.10
N PHE A 187 9.80 -32.17 28.83
CA PHE A 187 9.83 -31.93 30.28
C PHE A 187 9.57 -30.46 30.63
N SER A 188 9.99 -29.52 29.78
CA SER A 188 9.62 -28.11 29.95
C SER A 188 8.12 -27.88 29.74
N LEU A 189 7.51 -28.54 28.74
CA LEU A 189 6.08 -28.51 28.51
C LEU A 189 5.32 -29.14 29.68
N GLU A 190 5.75 -30.30 30.17
CA GLU A 190 5.11 -31.01 31.29
C GLU A 190 5.10 -30.15 32.57
N ARG A 191 6.22 -29.48 32.90
CA ARG A 191 6.28 -28.52 34.00
C ARG A 191 5.28 -27.37 33.84
N LYS A 192 5.10 -26.87 32.60
CA LYS A 192 4.13 -25.82 32.29
C LYS A 192 2.69 -26.32 32.38
N LEU A 193 2.40 -27.51 31.87
CA LEU A 193 1.06 -28.12 31.94
C LEU A 193 0.66 -28.43 33.39
N ASN A 194 1.60 -28.80 34.25
CA ASN A 194 1.32 -29.03 35.68
C ASN A 194 0.85 -27.76 36.42
N SER A 195 1.10 -26.55 35.89
CA SER A 195 0.53 -25.31 36.46
C SER A 195 -0.93 -25.05 36.08
N SER A 196 -1.51 -25.77 35.11
CA SER A 196 -2.90 -25.62 34.68
C SER A 196 -3.53 -27.00 34.40
N PRO A 197 -4.30 -27.56 35.36
CA PRO A 197 -4.90 -28.89 35.22
C PRO A 197 -5.83 -29.03 34.01
N GLU A 198 -6.60 -27.98 33.69
CA GLU A 198 -7.52 -27.96 32.54
C GLU A 198 -6.77 -28.05 31.20
N THR A 199 -5.71 -27.24 31.04
CA THR A 199 -4.86 -27.27 29.84
C THR A 199 -4.17 -28.62 29.71
N LYS A 200 -3.72 -29.21 30.82
CA LYS A 200 -3.12 -30.54 30.84
C LYS A 200 -4.09 -31.60 30.38
N LYS A 201 -5.33 -31.60 30.90
CA LYS A 201 -6.36 -32.56 30.50
C LYS A 201 -6.65 -32.46 29.01
N ALA A 202 -6.93 -31.26 28.50
CA ALA A 202 -7.18 -31.06 27.07
C ALA A 202 -6.00 -31.48 26.17
N TYR A 203 -4.77 -31.34 26.65
CA TYR A 203 -3.58 -31.82 25.96
C TYR A 203 -3.48 -33.35 25.95
N VAL A 204 -3.77 -34.01 27.08
CA VAL A 204 -3.77 -35.48 27.17
C VAL A 204 -4.88 -36.07 26.31
N ASP A 205 -6.10 -35.56 26.41
CA ASP A 205 -7.26 -35.99 25.61
C ASP A 205 -6.95 -35.92 24.11
N PHE A 206 -6.22 -34.88 23.67
CA PHE A 206 -5.78 -34.73 22.28
C PHE A 206 -4.80 -35.82 21.84
N MET A 207 -3.81 -36.15 22.69
CA MET A 207 -2.81 -37.16 22.36
C MET A 207 -3.41 -38.58 22.38
N GLU A 208 -4.34 -38.85 23.30
CA GLU A 208 -5.09 -40.11 23.36
C GLU A 208 -6.03 -40.27 22.15
N ASP A 209 -6.63 -39.19 21.63
CA ASP A 209 -7.37 -39.21 20.35
C ASP A 209 -6.47 -39.59 19.16
N TYR A 210 -5.22 -39.13 19.15
CA TYR A 210 -4.26 -39.50 18.10
C TYR A 210 -3.90 -40.99 18.13
N GLU A 211 -3.64 -41.53 19.31
CA GLU A 211 -3.32 -42.94 19.53
C GLU A 211 -4.52 -43.84 19.21
N SER A 212 -5.70 -43.54 19.79
CA SER A 212 -6.93 -44.33 19.57
C SER A 212 -7.47 -44.26 18.14
N SER A 213 -7.19 -43.18 17.40
CA SER A 213 -7.51 -43.08 15.97
C SER A 213 -6.51 -43.80 15.06
N GLY A 214 -5.46 -44.42 15.60
CA GLY A 214 -4.42 -45.08 14.80
C GLY A 214 -3.53 -44.13 14.00
N HIS A 215 -3.41 -42.86 14.42
CA HIS A 215 -2.50 -41.89 13.78
C HIS A 215 -1.15 -41.77 14.49
N LEU A 216 -1.05 -42.37 15.68
CA LEU A 216 0.13 -42.40 16.53
C LEU A 216 0.33 -43.85 17.00
N GLU A 217 1.55 -44.36 16.83
CA GLU A 217 1.91 -45.72 17.20
C GLU A 217 3.11 -45.70 18.15
N GLU A 218 3.09 -46.54 19.19
CA GLU A 218 4.21 -46.70 20.12
C GLU A 218 5.35 -47.49 19.43
N VAL A 219 6.58 -47.03 19.59
CA VAL A 219 7.77 -47.65 18.99
C VAL A 219 8.86 -47.83 20.03
N ASP A 220 9.73 -48.81 19.79
CA ASP A 220 10.89 -49.01 20.63
C ASP A 220 11.86 -47.81 20.55
N PRO A 221 12.46 -47.41 21.69
CA PRO A 221 13.48 -46.39 21.70
C PRO A 221 14.68 -46.85 20.84
N PRO A 222 15.30 -45.93 20.08
CA PRO A 222 16.37 -46.29 19.16
C PRO A 222 17.60 -46.81 19.94
N SER A 223 18.28 -47.81 19.37
CA SER A 223 19.49 -48.41 19.95
C SER A 223 20.69 -47.45 19.95
N SER A 224 20.69 -46.46 19.08
CA SER A 224 21.71 -45.42 18.94
C SER A 224 21.09 -44.02 19.06
N SER A 225 21.89 -43.03 19.47
CA SER A 225 21.45 -41.62 19.51
C SER A 225 21.55 -40.90 18.16
N GLU A 226 22.08 -41.60 17.15
CA GLU A 226 22.15 -41.20 15.75
C GLU A 226 21.44 -42.23 14.87
N GLY A 227 20.71 -41.78 13.86
CA GLY A 227 20.10 -42.68 12.88
C GLY A 227 19.18 -41.97 11.89
N GLN A 228 18.56 -42.79 11.04
CA GLN A 228 17.56 -42.39 10.05
C GLN A 228 16.18 -42.21 10.70
N PHE A 229 16.14 -41.40 11.76
CA PHE A 229 14.91 -41.05 12.46
C PHE A 229 15.02 -39.63 13.01
N TYR A 230 13.89 -38.99 13.26
CA TYR A 230 13.85 -37.63 13.79
C TYR A 230 12.72 -37.47 14.81
N TYR A 231 13.06 -36.89 15.96
CA TYR A 231 12.09 -36.60 17.01
C TYR A 231 11.60 -35.15 16.91
N ILE A 232 10.33 -34.97 16.56
CA ILE A 232 9.68 -33.67 16.44
C ILE A 232 9.25 -33.18 17.84
N PRO A 233 9.79 -32.07 18.35
CA PRO A 233 9.27 -31.47 19.57
C PRO A 233 7.86 -30.94 19.34
N HIS A 234 7.02 -31.00 20.37
CA HIS A 234 5.64 -30.53 20.28
C HIS A 234 5.21 -29.72 21.50
N HIS A 235 4.12 -28.95 21.35
CA HIS A 235 3.52 -28.19 22.45
C HIS A 235 2.05 -27.86 22.20
N GLY A 236 1.27 -27.69 23.27
CA GLY A 236 -0.14 -27.29 23.19
C GLY A 236 -0.32 -25.78 23.00
N VAL A 237 -1.21 -25.39 22.08
CA VAL A 237 -1.67 -24.02 21.85
C VAL A 237 -3.17 -23.95 22.12
N LEU A 238 -3.58 -23.03 23.00
CA LEU A 238 -4.99 -22.78 23.32
C LEU A 238 -5.64 -21.91 22.24
N ARG A 239 -6.83 -22.32 21.81
CA ARG A 239 -7.73 -21.57 20.93
C ARG A 239 -9.08 -21.42 21.64
N PRO A 240 -9.25 -20.37 22.47
CA PRO A 240 -10.48 -20.18 23.26
C PRO A 240 -11.73 -20.03 22.38
N ASP A 241 -11.57 -19.54 21.14
CA ASP A 241 -12.67 -19.35 20.17
C ASP A 241 -13.12 -20.65 19.46
N SER A 242 -12.45 -21.78 19.70
CA SER A 242 -12.71 -23.06 19.01
C SER A 242 -13.77 -23.86 19.77
N VAL A 243 -14.94 -24.05 19.14
CA VAL A 243 -16.08 -24.77 19.74
C VAL A 243 -15.77 -26.26 19.99
N SER A 244 -14.97 -26.90 19.13
CA SER A 244 -14.75 -28.36 19.16
C SER A 244 -13.44 -28.80 19.81
N THR A 245 -12.38 -27.99 19.73
CA THR A 245 -11.06 -28.33 20.30
C THR A 245 -10.40 -27.09 20.90
N PRO A 246 -10.52 -26.87 22.21
CA PRO A 246 -9.95 -25.69 22.87
C PRO A 246 -8.41 -25.70 22.87
N LEU A 247 -7.78 -26.87 22.67
CA LEU A 247 -6.34 -27.03 22.56
C LEU A 247 -5.97 -27.79 21.27
N ARG A 248 -4.93 -27.33 20.57
CA ARG A 248 -4.29 -28.05 19.47
C ARG A 248 -2.80 -28.26 19.78
N VAL A 249 -2.28 -29.46 19.54
CA VAL A 249 -0.83 -29.72 19.67
C VAL A 249 -0.14 -29.30 18.38
N VAL A 250 0.94 -28.54 18.47
CA VAL A 250 1.75 -28.07 17.34
C VAL A 250 3.07 -28.81 17.33
N PHE A 251 3.43 -29.37 16.17
CA PHE A 251 4.68 -30.10 15.94
C PHE A 251 5.72 -29.18 15.30
N ASP A 252 6.89 -29.04 15.92
CA ASP A 252 7.96 -28.15 15.49
C ASP A 252 9.04 -28.91 14.70
N ALA A 253 8.75 -29.21 13.44
CA ALA A 253 9.72 -29.82 12.51
C ALA A 253 10.85 -28.84 12.07
N SER A 254 10.82 -27.59 12.57
CA SER A 254 11.89 -26.61 12.36
C SER A 254 12.92 -26.60 13.49
N ALA A 255 12.67 -27.36 14.57
CA ALA A 255 13.66 -27.59 15.61
C ALA A 255 14.94 -28.18 14.98
N LYS A 256 16.09 -27.70 15.43
CA LYS A 256 17.37 -28.16 14.93
C LYS A 256 17.91 -29.27 15.83
N ASP A 257 18.54 -30.26 15.22
CA ASP A 257 19.27 -31.30 15.92
C ASP A 257 20.64 -30.78 16.42
N ALA A 258 21.47 -31.67 16.99
CA ALA A 258 22.81 -31.30 17.47
C ALA A 258 23.78 -30.85 16.35
N LYS A 259 23.52 -31.22 15.09
CA LYS A 259 24.26 -30.77 13.89
C LYS A 259 23.68 -29.48 13.29
N ALA A 260 22.74 -28.83 13.98
CA ALA A 260 22.06 -27.62 13.55
C ALA A 260 21.20 -27.77 12.27
N VAL A 261 20.76 -29.00 11.96
CA VAL A 261 19.87 -29.33 10.82
C VAL A 261 18.47 -29.64 11.35
N SER A 262 17.43 -29.14 10.67
CA SER A 262 16.03 -29.48 10.97
C SER A 262 15.39 -30.33 9.87
N LEU A 263 14.34 -31.06 10.20
CA LEU A 263 13.60 -31.86 9.22
C LEU A 263 13.11 -31.00 8.05
N ASN A 264 12.55 -29.82 8.34
CA ASN A 264 12.06 -28.90 7.30
C ASN A 264 13.14 -28.40 6.33
N GLN A 265 14.42 -28.39 6.73
CA GLN A 265 15.53 -28.04 5.83
C GLN A 265 15.93 -29.18 4.89
N THR A 266 15.54 -30.41 5.21
CA THR A 266 15.87 -31.61 4.43
C THR A 266 14.77 -32.02 3.45
N LEU A 267 13.62 -31.33 3.48
CA LEU A 267 12.44 -31.63 2.68
C LEU A 267 12.18 -30.51 1.65
N LEU A 268 11.73 -30.89 0.47
CA LEU A 268 11.21 -29.99 -0.53
C LEU A 268 9.80 -29.51 -0.11
N PRO A 269 9.56 -28.20 0.09
CA PRO A 269 8.26 -27.71 0.52
C PRO A 269 7.16 -27.92 -0.53
N GLY A 270 7.54 -27.99 -1.81
CA GLY A 270 6.64 -28.11 -2.95
C GLY A 270 5.97 -26.79 -3.36
N PRO A 271 5.33 -26.77 -4.54
CA PRO A 271 4.67 -25.58 -5.06
C PRO A 271 3.49 -25.14 -4.21
N LYS A 272 3.23 -23.83 -4.20
CA LYS A 272 2.05 -23.26 -3.54
C LYS A 272 0.78 -23.54 -4.35
N LEU A 273 0.10 -24.64 -4.03
CA LEU A 273 -1.18 -25.03 -4.65
C LEU A 273 -2.40 -24.34 -4.03
N GLN A 274 -2.22 -23.62 -2.93
CA GLN A 274 -3.32 -23.01 -2.19
C GLN A 274 -4.00 -21.91 -3.02
N MET A 275 -5.31 -22.03 -3.20
CA MET A 275 -6.14 -21.05 -3.88
C MET A 275 -6.21 -19.73 -3.10
N SER A 276 -6.40 -18.64 -3.83
CA SER A 276 -6.60 -17.32 -3.22
C SER A 276 -7.96 -17.27 -2.51
N ILE A 277 -7.97 -16.85 -1.24
CA ILE A 277 -9.22 -16.60 -0.48
C ILE A 277 -10.13 -15.63 -1.25
N PHE A 278 -9.53 -14.63 -1.90
CA PHE A 278 -10.25 -13.66 -2.71
C PHE A 278 -11.06 -14.35 -3.81
N ASP A 279 -10.45 -15.30 -4.53
CA ASP A 279 -11.10 -15.97 -5.66
C ASP A 279 -12.25 -16.87 -5.18
N VAL A 280 -12.02 -17.63 -4.10
CA VAL A 280 -13.03 -18.54 -3.52
C VAL A 280 -14.24 -17.74 -3.00
N LEU A 281 -13.99 -16.66 -2.24
CA LEU A 281 -15.07 -15.80 -1.75
C LEU A 281 -15.81 -15.08 -2.88
N LEU A 282 -15.10 -14.67 -3.94
CA LEU A 282 -15.73 -14.04 -5.09
C LEU A 282 -16.66 -15.03 -5.80
N ARG A 283 -16.24 -16.28 -6.05
CA ARG A 283 -17.12 -17.32 -6.60
C ARG A 283 -18.31 -17.63 -5.68
N PHE A 284 -18.05 -17.73 -4.38
CA PHE A 284 -19.08 -17.95 -3.37
C PHE A 284 -20.17 -16.87 -3.42
N ARG A 285 -19.85 -15.62 -3.81
CA ARG A 285 -20.84 -14.54 -3.98
C ARG A 285 -21.70 -14.66 -5.23
N TRP A 286 -21.29 -15.43 -6.23
CA TRP A 286 -21.98 -15.47 -7.53
C TRP A 286 -23.08 -16.54 -7.59
N HIS A 287 -22.96 -17.61 -6.81
CA HIS A 287 -23.97 -18.68 -6.79
C HIS A 287 -25.28 -18.25 -6.13
N ALA A 288 -26.40 -18.80 -6.60
CA ALA A 288 -27.71 -18.58 -5.99
C ALA A 288 -27.85 -19.35 -4.67
N VAL A 289 -27.55 -20.66 -4.69
CA VAL A 289 -27.52 -21.54 -3.54
C VAL A 289 -26.07 -21.83 -3.22
N VAL A 290 -25.64 -21.56 -1.98
CA VAL A 290 -24.27 -21.77 -1.55
C VAL A 290 -24.21 -22.77 -0.41
N PHE A 291 -23.09 -23.48 -0.29
CA PHE A 291 -22.84 -24.33 0.85
C PHE A 291 -21.36 -24.36 1.23
N THR A 292 -21.12 -24.72 2.48
CA THR A 292 -19.77 -24.98 3.01
C THR A 292 -19.68 -26.36 3.62
N GLY A 293 -18.48 -26.92 3.64
CA GLY A 293 -18.17 -28.14 4.40
C GLY A 293 -16.72 -28.15 4.86
N ASP A 294 -16.46 -28.81 5.98
CA ASP A 294 -15.15 -28.96 6.63
C ASP A 294 -14.65 -30.39 6.43
N VAL A 295 -13.47 -30.55 5.84
CA VAL A 295 -12.81 -31.85 5.67
C VAL A 295 -12.21 -32.28 7.02
N ARG A 296 -12.89 -33.23 7.66
CA ARG A 296 -12.53 -33.69 9.01
C ARG A 296 -11.09 -34.18 9.05
N GLN A 297 -10.26 -33.46 9.82
CA GLN A 297 -8.88 -33.83 10.09
C GLN A 297 -8.08 -34.12 8.80
N MET A 298 -8.26 -33.29 7.76
CA MET A 298 -7.72 -33.49 6.40
C MET A 298 -6.31 -34.10 6.36
N TYR A 299 -5.33 -33.49 7.03
CA TYR A 299 -3.95 -33.97 7.05
C TYR A 299 -3.80 -35.40 7.61
N ARG A 300 -4.57 -35.73 8.67
CA ARG A 300 -4.56 -37.04 9.32
C ARG A 300 -5.16 -38.14 8.44
N GLN A 301 -5.87 -37.81 7.37
CA GLN A 301 -6.40 -38.81 6.44
C GLN A 301 -5.34 -39.33 5.46
N ILE A 302 -4.20 -38.63 5.32
CA ILE A 302 -3.13 -38.98 4.40
C ILE A 302 -2.03 -39.70 5.17
N LEU A 303 -1.73 -40.93 4.78
CA LEU A 303 -0.72 -41.77 5.40
C LEU A 303 0.68 -41.41 4.89
N VAL A 304 1.69 -41.68 5.70
CA VAL A 304 3.10 -41.59 5.32
C VAL A 304 3.68 -43.01 5.36
N PRO A 305 4.52 -43.43 4.39
CA PRO A 305 5.19 -44.71 4.42
C PRO A 305 5.94 -44.94 5.72
N GLU A 306 6.00 -46.20 6.18
CA GLU A 306 6.61 -46.55 7.47
C GLU A 306 8.07 -46.08 7.58
N GLU A 307 8.85 -46.23 6.51
CA GLU A 307 10.24 -45.77 6.43
C GLU A 307 10.41 -44.25 6.60
N ASP A 308 9.39 -43.47 6.25
CA ASP A 308 9.39 -42.02 6.34
C ASP A 308 8.74 -41.54 7.65
N ALA A 309 7.83 -42.32 8.22
CA ALA A 309 7.23 -42.09 9.53
C ALA A 309 8.27 -42.09 10.66
N GLU A 310 9.41 -42.77 10.45
CA GLU A 310 10.60 -42.71 11.32
C GLU A 310 11.16 -41.29 11.53
N TYR A 311 10.93 -40.39 10.58
CA TYR A 311 11.30 -38.98 10.67
C TYR A 311 10.24 -38.13 11.40
N GLN A 312 9.16 -38.75 11.86
CA GLN A 312 8.07 -38.10 12.58
C GLN A 312 7.86 -38.72 13.97
N ARG A 313 8.95 -39.12 14.63
CA ARG A 313 8.89 -39.62 16.02
C ARG A 313 8.60 -38.50 17.01
N ILE A 314 7.99 -38.83 18.14
CA ILE A 314 7.76 -37.92 19.26
C ILE A 314 8.00 -38.67 20.58
N VAL A 315 8.20 -37.91 21.65
CA VAL A 315 8.20 -38.44 23.02
C VAL A 315 6.99 -37.93 23.77
N TRP A 316 6.32 -38.80 24.52
CA TRP A 316 5.13 -38.42 25.29
C TRP A 316 4.84 -39.41 26.44
N ARG A 317 4.14 -38.92 27.46
CA ARG A 317 3.51 -39.72 28.51
C ARG A 317 2.29 -38.99 29.07
N PRO A 318 1.23 -39.71 29.48
CA PRO A 318 0.03 -39.09 30.05
C PRO A 318 0.26 -38.58 31.48
N SER A 319 1.14 -39.24 32.25
CA SER A 319 1.40 -38.92 33.65
C SER A 319 2.89 -38.82 33.96
N PRO A 320 3.34 -37.85 34.79
CA PRO A 320 4.73 -37.72 35.22
C PRO A 320 5.29 -38.93 35.98
N VAL A 321 4.40 -39.77 36.52
CA VAL A 321 4.77 -40.97 37.30
C VAL A 321 5.14 -42.14 36.39
N GLY A 322 4.67 -42.14 35.14
CA GLY A 322 4.96 -43.19 34.16
C GLY A 322 6.28 -42.97 33.40
N PRO A 323 6.82 -44.03 32.75
CA PRO A 323 7.96 -43.88 31.85
C PRO A 323 7.58 -42.98 30.66
N VAL A 324 8.57 -42.23 30.15
CA VAL A 324 8.40 -41.54 28.86
C VAL A 324 8.47 -42.59 27.76
N ARG A 325 7.48 -42.59 26.88
CA ARG A 325 7.36 -43.51 25.75
C ARG A 325 7.69 -42.78 24.45
N ASP A 326 8.08 -43.56 23.46
CA ASP A 326 8.47 -43.13 22.13
C ASP A 326 7.36 -43.53 21.17
N PHE A 327 6.95 -42.60 20.31
CA PHE A 327 5.88 -42.82 19.35
C PHE A 327 6.29 -42.34 17.96
N ARG A 328 5.66 -42.84 16.91
CA ARG A 328 5.76 -42.31 15.54
C ARG A 328 4.40 -41.87 15.01
N LEU A 329 4.39 -40.74 14.31
CA LEU A 329 3.20 -40.23 13.62
C LEU A 329 3.10 -40.89 12.23
N LEU A 330 1.95 -41.48 11.94
CA LEU A 330 1.73 -42.28 10.72
C LEU A 330 1.13 -41.51 9.55
N THR A 331 0.85 -40.22 9.74
CA THR A 331 0.12 -39.39 8.79
C THR A 331 0.88 -38.12 8.45
N VAL A 332 0.46 -37.43 7.39
CA VAL A 332 1.03 -36.13 7.05
C VAL A 332 0.80 -35.17 8.22
N THR A 333 1.89 -34.72 8.84
CA THR A 333 1.83 -33.90 10.06
C THR A 333 1.98 -32.42 9.74
N TYR A 334 1.03 -31.61 10.19
CA TYR A 334 1.14 -30.15 10.08
C TYR A 334 2.31 -29.62 10.93
N GLY A 335 3.04 -28.65 10.40
CA GLY A 335 4.32 -28.17 10.96
C GLY A 335 5.54 -28.65 10.16
N VAL A 336 5.37 -29.72 9.37
CA VAL A 336 6.30 -30.12 8.31
C VAL A 336 6.13 -29.20 7.09
N SER A 337 7.23 -28.80 6.45
CA SER A 337 7.24 -27.83 5.34
C SER A 337 6.48 -28.31 4.10
N SER A 338 6.53 -29.59 3.78
CA SER A 338 5.86 -30.22 2.63
C SER A 338 4.38 -30.53 2.85
N ALA A 339 3.91 -30.52 4.11
CA ALA A 339 2.56 -30.98 4.45
C ALA A 339 1.44 -30.23 3.71
N PRO A 340 1.47 -28.88 3.55
CA PRO A 340 0.43 -28.17 2.81
C PRO A 340 0.36 -28.58 1.34
N PHE A 341 1.52 -28.76 0.70
CA PHE A 341 1.60 -29.25 -0.69
C PHE A 341 1.03 -30.68 -0.78
N GLN A 342 1.52 -31.61 0.05
CA GLN A 342 1.07 -33.00 0.05
C GLN A 342 -0.45 -33.11 0.26
N ALA A 343 -1.02 -32.33 1.18
CA ALA A 343 -2.45 -32.36 1.46
C ALA A 343 -3.29 -31.87 0.27
N LEU A 344 -2.97 -30.68 -0.26
CA LEU A 344 -3.71 -30.12 -1.39
C LEU A 344 -3.50 -30.92 -2.67
N ARG A 345 -2.28 -31.41 -2.91
CA ARG A 345 -1.96 -32.21 -4.10
C ARG A 345 -2.65 -33.57 -4.08
N THR A 346 -2.84 -34.16 -2.91
CA THR A 346 -3.62 -35.40 -2.71
C THR A 346 -5.08 -35.18 -3.06
N VAL A 347 -5.69 -34.09 -2.59
CA VAL A 347 -7.08 -33.76 -2.97
C VAL A 347 -7.18 -33.45 -4.48
N ALA A 348 -6.20 -32.77 -5.05
CA ALA A 348 -6.15 -32.54 -6.50
C ALA A 348 -5.98 -33.85 -7.29
N GLN A 349 -5.21 -34.82 -6.78
CA GLN A 349 -5.09 -36.14 -7.38
C GLN A 349 -6.43 -36.88 -7.31
N LEU A 350 -7.09 -36.86 -6.16
CA LEU A 350 -8.40 -37.47 -5.95
C LEU A 350 -9.46 -36.89 -6.90
N ALA A 351 -9.45 -35.57 -7.08
CA ALA A 351 -10.30 -34.88 -8.05
C ALA A 351 -10.01 -35.34 -9.48
N LYS A 352 -8.73 -35.47 -9.86
CA LYS A 352 -8.30 -35.95 -11.18
C LYS A 352 -8.74 -37.40 -11.43
N ASP A 353 -8.55 -38.28 -10.46
CA ASP A 353 -8.91 -39.70 -10.56
C ASP A 353 -10.43 -39.89 -10.69
N SER A 354 -11.22 -38.98 -10.12
CA SER A 354 -12.69 -39.07 -10.10
C SER A 354 -13.37 -38.19 -11.15
N ALA A 355 -12.60 -37.50 -12.00
CA ALA A 355 -13.13 -36.49 -12.91
C ALA A 355 -14.04 -37.05 -14.01
N GLU A 356 -13.86 -38.31 -14.40
CA GLU A 356 -14.71 -38.98 -15.39
C GLU A 356 -16.07 -39.41 -14.79
N GLU A 357 -16.06 -39.90 -13.55
CA GLU A 357 -17.28 -40.40 -12.88
C GLU A 357 -18.09 -39.28 -12.22
N TYR A 358 -17.41 -38.29 -11.62
CA TYR A 358 -18.00 -37.19 -10.85
C TYR A 358 -17.42 -35.83 -11.29
N PRO A 359 -17.69 -35.40 -12.53
CA PRO A 359 -17.05 -34.24 -13.12
C PRO A 359 -17.33 -32.93 -12.38
N ALA A 360 -18.54 -32.75 -11.83
CA ALA A 360 -18.94 -31.51 -11.18
C ALA A 360 -18.29 -31.40 -9.78
N GLY A 361 -18.32 -32.48 -8.99
CA GLY A 361 -17.61 -32.55 -7.71
C GLY A 361 -16.09 -32.43 -7.84
N ALA A 362 -15.49 -33.06 -8.86
CA ALA A 362 -14.06 -32.97 -9.14
C ALA A 362 -13.64 -31.53 -9.48
N ALA A 363 -14.43 -30.81 -10.29
CA ALA A 363 -14.18 -29.41 -10.61
C ALA A 363 -14.22 -28.51 -9.36
N VAL A 364 -15.13 -28.76 -8.42
CA VAL A 364 -15.19 -28.05 -7.13
C VAL A 364 -13.93 -28.31 -6.31
N LEU A 365 -13.49 -29.57 -6.15
CA LEU A 365 -12.27 -29.88 -5.38
C LEU A 365 -11.00 -29.27 -5.99
N ALA A 366 -10.97 -29.08 -7.32
CA ALA A 366 -9.84 -28.44 -7.99
C ALA A 366 -9.80 -26.91 -7.83
N ARG A 367 -10.93 -26.26 -7.51
CA ARG A 367 -11.08 -24.79 -7.61
C ARG A 367 -11.57 -24.09 -6.34
N ASP A 368 -12.43 -24.73 -5.56
CA ASP A 368 -13.23 -24.11 -4.49
C ASP A 368 -12.92 -24.67 -3.09
N ILE A 369 -11.82 -25.44 -2.97
CA ILE A 369 -11.27 -25.84 -1.68
C ILE A 369 -10.21 -24.85 -1.20
N TYR A 370 -10.30 -24.45 0.06
CA TYR A 370 -9.29 -23.67 0.76
C TYR A 370 -8.81 -24.44 1.98
N VAL A 371 -7.72 -25.19 1.81
CA VAL A 371 -7.19 -26.10 2.83
C VAL A 371 -8.24 -27.16 3.19
N ASP A 372 -8.82 -27.10 4.39
CA ASP A 372 -9.84 -28.00 4.91
C ASP A 372 -11.28 -27.53 4.63
N ASP A 373 -11.48 -26.27 4.23
CA ASP A 373 -12.81 -25.73 3.94
C ASP A 373 -13.17 -25.87 2.45
N VAL A 374 -14.29 -26.51 2.14
CA VAL A 374 -14.96 -26.45 0.83
C VAL A 374 -15.99 -25.34 0.87
N VAL A 375 -15.87 -24.35 -0.02
CA VAL A 375 -16.75 -23.17 -0.05
C VAL A 375 -17.20 -22.92 -1.49
N THR A 376 -18.42 -23.34 -1.83
CA THR A 376 -18.90 -23.35 -3.22
C THR A 376 -20.42 -23.15 -3.30
N GLY A 377 -21.01 -23.31 -4.48
CA GLY A 377 -22.45 -23.25 -4.68
C GLY A 377 -22.88 -23.65 -6.10
N ALA A 378 -24.16 -23.46 -6.37
CA ALA A 378 -24.80 -23.67 -7.65
C ALA A 378 -25.94 -22.67 -7.89
N ASP A 379 -26.51 -22.66 -9.09
CA ASP A 379 -27.62 -21.77 -9.45
C ASP A 379 -29.00 -22.34 -9.10
N SER A 380 -29.08 -23.63 -8.75
CA SER A 380 -30.30 -24.32 -8.33
C SER A 380 -30.04 -25.24 -7.13
N ILE A 381 -31.11 -25.55 -6.39
CA ILE A 381 -31.02 -26.42 -5.21
C ILE A 381 -30.69 -27.86 -5.62
N GLU A 382 -31.23 -28.33 -6.74
CA GLU A 382 -30.99 -29.68 -7.27
C GLU A 382 -29.51 -29.87 -7.61
N GLN A 383 -28.90 -28.90 -8.30
CA GLN A 383 -27.47 -28.92 -8.60
C GLN A 383 -26.61 -28.85 -7.33
N ALA A 384 -27.00 -28.05 -6.34
CA ALA A 384 -26.28 -27.97 -5.08
C ALA A 384 -26.32 -29.32 -4.32
N CYS A 385 -27.47 -29.99 -4.30
CA CYS A 385 -27.61 -31.32 -3.70
C CYS A 385 -26.81 -32.39 -4.46
N GLN A 386 -26.80 -32.34 -5.80
CA GLN A 386 -25.97 -33.22 -6.61
C GLN A 386 -24.48 -33.01 -6.31
N LEU A 387 -24.01 -31.77 -6.27
CA LEU A 387 -22.62 -31.45 -5.93
C LEU A 387 -22.24 -31.97 -4.55
N ARG A 388 -23.11 -31.81 -3.55
CA ARG A 388 -22.92 -32.35 -2.19
C ARG A 388 -22.70 -33.86 -2.23
N GLU A 389 -23.52 -34.59 -2.98
CA GLU A 389 -23.41 -36.05 -3.10
C GLU A 389 -22.15 -36.50 -3.84
N GLU A 390 -21.82 -35.85 -4.96
CA GLU A 390 -20.59 -36.11 -5.71
C GLU A 390 -19.35 -35.86 -4.82
N LEU A 391 -19.31 -34.71 -4.12
CA LEU A 391 -18.21 -34.39 -3.21
C LEU A 391 -18.06 -35.42 -2.08
N ALA A 392 -19.17 -35.83 -1.47
CA ALA A 392 -19.14 -36.86 -0.43
C ALA A 392 -18.60 -38.18 -0.95
N LYS A 393 -19.02 -38.62 -2.16
CA LYS A 393 -18.54 -39.86 -2.79
C LYS A 393 -17.05 -39.78 -3.13
N ILE A 394 -16.63 -38.71 -3.82
CA ILE A 394 -15.23 -38.51 -4.21
C ILE A 394 -14.34 -38.54 -2.96
N LEU A 395 -14.66 -37.74 -1.94
CA LEU A 395 -13.85 -37.65 -0.73
C LEU A 395 -13.83 -38.96 0.05
N SER A 396 -14.98 -39.65 0.15
CA SER A 396 -15.05 -40.95 0.84
C SER A 396 -14.18 -42.02 0.16
N SER A 397 -14.04 -41.98 -1.17
CA SER A 397 -13.14 -42.89 -1.90
C SER A 397 -11.65 -42.69 -1.60
N GLY A 398 -11.29 -41.53 -1.04
CA GLY A 398 -9.93 -41.22 -0.57
C GLY A 398 -9.76 -41.31 0.95
N GLY A 399 -10.78 -41.78 1.68
CA GLY A 399 -10.80 -41.81 3.15
C GLY A 399 -11.07 -40.45 3.81
N PHE A 400 -11.48 -39.45 3.05
CA PHE A 400 -11.85 -38.13 3.59
C PHE A 400 -13.35 -38.06 3.91
N GLN A 401 -13.71 -37.32 4.95
CA GLN A 401 -15.10 -37.09 5.32
C GLN A 401 -15.39 -35.59 5.43
N LEU A 402 -16.40 -35.10 4.70
CA LEU A 402 -16.96 -33.76 4.89
C LEU A 402 -17.97 -33.75 6.03
N ARG A 403 -17.87 -32.75 6.89
CA ARG A 403 -18.81 -32.46 7.97
C ARG A 403 -19.09 -30.97 8.06
N LYS A 404 -19.90 -30.59 9.04
CA LYS A 404 -20.26 -29.20 9.33
C LYS A 404 -20.87 -28.50 8.12
N TRP A 405 -21.77 -29.20 7.43
CA TRP A 405 -22.47 -28.63 6.29
C TRP A 405 -23.25 -27.39 6.71
N THR A 406 -23.14 -26.32 5.94
CA THR A 406 -23.95 -25.10 6.08
C THR A 406 -24.38 -24.58 4.71
N SER A 407 -25.49 -23.86 4.60
CA SER A 407 -26.09 -23.40 3.35
C SER A 407 -27.05 -22.23 3.59
N ASN A 408 -27.29 -21.39 2.57
CA ASN A 408 -28.34 -20.37 2.60
C ASN A 408 -29.75 -20.92 2.29
N SER A 409 -29.88 -22.21 1.98
CA SER A 409 -31.17 -22.84 1.69
C SER A 409 -31.47 -23.97 2.68
N SER A 410 -32.67 -23.99 3.25
CA SER A 410 -33.13 -25.03 4.17
C SER A 410 -33.27 -26.40 3.50
N GLN A 411 -33.74 -26.42 2.24
CA GLN A 411 -33.90 -27.65 1.44
C GLN A 411 -32.57 -28.38 1.18
N PHE A 412 -31.43 -27.69 1.32
CA PHE A 412 -30.12 -28.30 1.15
C PHE A 412 -29.82 -29.35 2.23
N PHE A 413 -30.46 -29.23 3.40
CA PHE A 413 -30.25 -30.12 4.53
C PHE A 413 -31.13 -31.36 4.51
N ASP A 414 -32.01 -31.48 3.53
CA ASP A 414 -32.86 -32.65 3.38
C ASP A 414 -32.00 -33.91 3.22
N ASN A 415 -32.38 -34.95 3.95
CA ASN A 415 -31.70 -36.25 4.02
C ASN A 415 -30.27 -36.24 4.62
N LEU A 416 -29.84 -35.17 5.30
CA LEU A 416 -28.57 -35.16 6.04
C LEU A 416 -28.69 -35.67 7.49
N PRO A 417 -27.77 -36.55 7.95
CA PRO A 417 -27.64 -36.90 9.35
C PRO A 417 -27.35 -35.66 10.20
N SER A 418 -27.96 -35.55 11.40
CA SER A 418 -27.72 -34.41 12.29
C SER A 418 -26.25 -34.25 12.70
N ALA A 419 -25.48 -35.35 12.72
CA ALA A 419 -24.06 -35.37 13.08
C ALA A 419 -23.12 -34.73 12.05
N ASP A 420 -23.57 -34.59 10.79
CA ASP A 420 -22.78 -33.96 9.72
C ASP A 420 -23.07 -32.46 9.59
N LEU A 421 -24.00 -31.92 10.37
CA LEU A 421 -24.33 -30.50 10.39
C LEU A 421 -23.38 -29.70 11.29
N TYR A 422 -23.29 -28.39 11.03
CA TYR A 422 -22.49 -27.49 11.88
C TYR A 422 -23.07 -27.38 13.30
N SER A 423 -24.40 -27.31 13.44
CA SER A 423 -25.13 -27.53 14.70
C SER A 423 -26.55 -28.05 14.40
N GLU A 424 -27.21 -28.65 15.40
CA GLU A 424 -28.60 -29.12 15.25
C GLU A 424 -29.59 -27.98 14.97
N ASP A 425 -29.27 -26.76 15.40
CA ASP A 425 -30.09 -25.55 15.21
C ASP A 425 -30.25 -25.18 13.72
N PHE A 426 -29.30 -25.58 12.85
CA PHE A 426 -29.36 -25.30 11.41
C PHE A 426 -30.46 -26.08 10.67
N LYS A 427 -31.05 -27.13 11.27
CA LYS A 427 -32.27 -27.77 10.72
C LYS A 427 -33.52 -26.92 10.90
N ARG A 428 -33.53 -25.98 11.86
CA ARG A 428 -34.68 -25.15 12.22
C ARG A 428 -34.38 -23.68 11.90
N PHE A 429 -34.38 -23.35 10.60
CA PHE A 429 -34.22 -21.99 10.09
C PHE A 429 -35.19 -20.95 10.71
N GLU A 430 -36.24 -21.38 11.39
CA GLU A 430 -37.33 -20.52 11.87
C GLU A 430 -37.12 -19.92 13.27
N GLU A 431 -36.19 -20.42 14.11
CA GLU A 431 -36.13 -20.03 15.53
C GLU A 431 -34.95 -19.12 15.95
N MET A 432 -33.97 -18.82 15.08
CA MET A 432 -32.79 -18.01 15.48
C MET A 432 -32.28 -17.04 14.40
N SER A 433 -32.73 -15.79 14.46
CA SER A 433 -32.37 -14.71 13.53
C SER A 433 -30.91 -14.20 13.59
N ASP A 434 -30.08 -14.69 14.52
CA ASP A 434 -28.75 -14.14 14.82
C ASP A 434 -27.57 -15.11 14.62
N LEU A 435 -27.79 -16.30 14.04
CA LEU A 435 -26.70 -17.25 13.75
C LEU A 435 -25.76 -16.69 12.67
N SER A 436 -24.54 -16.32 13.08
CA SER A 436 -23.45 -15.88 12.19
C SER A 436 -22.31 -16.90 12.21
N LEU A 437 -21.89 -17.31 11.02
CA LEU A 437 -20.81 -18.26 10.80
C LEU A 437 -19.56 -17.54 10.29
N LYS A 438 -18.38 -18.06 10.64
CA LYS A 438 -17.12 -17.60 10.05
C LYS A 438 -16.84 -18.42 8.79
N ILE A 439 -16.82 -17.78 7.62
CA ILE A 439 -16.38 -18.37 6.34
C ILE A 439 -15.08 -17.72 5.92
N LEU A 440 -14.00 -18.51 5.88
CA LEU A 440 -12.66 -18.06 5.46
C LEU A 440 -12.21 -16.75 6.13
N GLY A 441 -12.67 -16.50 7.35
CA GLY A 441 -12.41 -15.31 8.17
C GLY A 441 -13.46 -14.19 8.13
N LEU A 442 -14.40 -14.18 7.17
CA LEU A 442 -15.54 -13.26 7.13
C LEU A 442 -16.73 -13.80 7.93
N LEU A 443 -17.57 -12.92 8.49
CA LEU A 443 -18.85 -13.37 9.05
C LEU A 443 -19.92 -13.42 7.96
N TRP A 444 -20.63 -14.54 7.87
CA TRP A 444 -21.76 -14.76 6.99
C TRP A 444 -22.98 -15.21 7.78
N GLN A 445 -24.13 -14.64 7.46
CA GLN A 445 -25.43 -15.05 7.99
C GLN A 445 -26.19 -15.80 6.89
N PRO A 446 -26.40 -17.12 7.03
CA PRO A 446 -27.03 -17.90 5.97
C PRO A 446 -28.48 -17.52 5.70
N GLN A 447 -29.25 -17.18 6.75
CA GLN A 447 -30.68 -16.90 6.64
C GLN A 447 -30.96 -15.59 5.88
N SER A 448 -30.24 -14.51 6.21
CA SER A 448 -30.32 -13.23 5.48
C SER A 448 -29.46 -13.20 4.23
N ASP A 449 -28.66 -14.24 4.01
CA ASP A 449 -27.64 -14.38 2.98
C ASP A 449 -26.75 -13.13 2.83
N SER A 450 -26.21 -12.65 3.96
CA SER A 450 -25.40 -11.43 4.00
C SER A 450 -24.11 -11.58 4.78
N PHE A 451 -23.08 -10.85 4.37
CA PHE A 451 -21.85 -10.68 5.12
C PHE A 451 -21.99 -9.57 6.16
N ARG A 452 -21.36 -9.79 7.31
CA ARG A 452 -21.22 -8.83 8.41
C ARG A 452 -19.76 -8.74 8.86
N PHE A 453 -19.46 -7.72 9.66
CA PHE A 453 -18.13 -7.53 10.24
C PHE A 453 -18.19 -7.59 11.76
N ARG A 454 -17.27 -8.35 12.37
CA ARG A 454 -17.09 -8.35 13.82
C ARG A 454 -16.18 -7.21 14.21
N VAL A 455 -16.65 -6.37 15.11
CA VAL A 455 -15.81 -5.36 15.75
C VAL A 455 -15.47 -5.89 17.14
N ALA A 456 -14.18 -6.10 17.41
CA ALA A 456 -13.73 -6.44 18.75
C ALA A 456 -13.47 -5.14 19.51
N ASP A 457 -14.14 -4.95 20.66
CA ASP A 457 -13.80 -3.85 21.57
C ASP A 457 -12.45 -4.14 22.21
N THR A 458 -11.47 -3.32 21.90
CA THR A 458 -10.12 -3.45 22.45
C THR A 458 -9.92 -2.40 23.54
N ASN A 459 -9.95 -2.82 24.81
CA ASN A 459 -9.70 -1.94 25.96
C ASN A 459 -8.22 -1.53 26.13
N SER A 460 -7.42 -1.52 25.06
CA SER A 460 -6.01 -1.12 25.14
C SER A 460 -5.90 0.38 25.40
N CYS A 461 -5.46 0.74 26.62
CA CYS A 461 -5.27 2.14 27.04
C CYS A 461 -4.07 2.83 26.38
N ARG A 462 -3.08 2.08 25.86
CA ARG A 462 -1.87 2.66 25.25
C ARG A 462 -1.94 2.64 23.73
N CYS A 463 -1.67 3.81 23.14
CA CYS A 463 -1.61 4.04 21.70
C CYS A 463 -0.15 3.95 21.25
N THR A 464 0.30 2.74 20.90
CA THR A 464 1.65 2.49 20.39
C THR A 464 1.58 1.92 18.99
N LYS A 465 2.69 1.99 18.26
CA LYS A 465 2.78 1.40 16.91
C LYS A 465 2.39 -0.09 16.90
N ARG A 466 2.78 -0.83 17.95
CA ARG A 466 2.41 -2.25 18.11
C ARG A 466 0.91 -2.45 18.32
N THR A 467 0.27 -1.66 19.18
CA THR A 467 -1.17 -1.84 19.47
C THR A 467 -2.01 -1.48 18.26
N ILE A 468 -1.68 -0.40 17.56
CA ILE A 468 -2.34 0.02 16.31
C ILE A 468 -2.25 -1.08 15.25
N LEU A 469 -1.05 -1.61 14.99
CA LEU A 469 -0.88 -2.67 13.99
C LEU A 469 -1.67 -3.94 14.33
N SER A 470 -1.69 -4.33 15.60
CA SER A 470 -2.48 -5.47 16.08
C SER A 470 -3.98 -5.27 15.86
N GLU A 471 -4.48 -4.05 16.07
CA GLU A 471 -5.88 -3.68 15.83
C GLU A 471 -6.20 -3.63 14.33
N ILE A 472 -5.32 -3.10 13.48
CA ILE A 472 -5.46 -3.13 12.01
C ILE A 472 -5.57 -4.57 11.51
N ALA A 473 -4.69 -5.46 11.99
CA ALA A 473 -4.66 -6.86 11.55
C ALA A 473 -5.91 -7.66 11.95
N ARG A 474 -6.73 -7.17 12.90
CA ARG A 474 -8.01 -7.78 13.27
C ARG A 474 -9.15 -7.42 12.31
N ILE A 475 -9.01 -6.34 11.54
CA ILE A 475 -9.99 -5.96 10.52
C ILE A 475 -9.72 -6.83 9.28
N TYR A 476 -10.42 -7.96 9.21
CA TYR A 476 -10.26 -8.91 8.13
C TYR A 476 -11.28 -8.67 7.02
N ASP A 477 -10.78 -8.24 5.85
CA ASP A 477 -11.59 -7.88 4.69
C ASP A 477 -10.90 -8.29 3.38
N PRO A 478 -11.00 -9.57 2.98
CA PRO A 478 -10.29 -10.09 1.80
C PRO A 478 -10.80 -9.48 0.48
N LEU A 479 -12.09 -9.14 0.40
CA LEU A 479 -12.72 -8.56 -0.81
C LEU A 479 -12.60 -7.03 -0.88
N GLY A 480 -12.27 -6.35 0.21
CA GLY A 480 -12.02 -4.91 0.25
C GLY A 480 -13.25 -4.03 0.41
N PHE A 481 -14.35 -4.55 0.96
CA PHE A 481 -15.56 -3.78 1.22
C PHE A 481 -15.35 -2.61 2.19
N LEU A 482 -14.50 -2.81 3.20
CA LEU A 482 -14.04 -1.81 4.17
C LEU A 482 -12.71 -1.17 3.72
N GLY A 483 -12.40 -1.21 2.43
CA GLY A 483 -11.19 -0.65 1.82
C GLY A 483 -10.84 0.77 2.30
N PRO A 484 -11.80 1.73 2.36
CA PRO A 484 -11.54 3.09 2.83
C PRO A 484 -11.17 3.18 4.31
N VAL A 485 -11.80 2.36 5.15
CA VAL A 485 -11.56 2.32 6.60
C VAL A 485 -10.22 1.67 6.90
N THR A 486 -9.95 0.52 6.29
CA THR A 486 -8.66 -0.17 6.42
C THR A 486 -7.54 0.70 5.88
N PHE A 487 -7.74 1.39 4.75
CA PHE A 487 -6.79 2.35 4.20
C PHE A 487 -6.47 3.48 5.18
N TYR A 488 -7.49 4.08 5.81
CA TYR A 488 -7.28 5.17 6.78
C TYR A 488 -6.41 4.70 7.95
N ALA A 489 -6.66 3.51 8.47
CA ALA A 489 -5.86 2.92 9.54
C ALA A 489 -4.40 2.67 9.11
N LYS A 490 -4.19 2.16 7.89
CA LYS A 490 -2.85 1.96 7.29
C LYS A 490 -2.11 3.28 7.09
N TYR A 491 -2.83 4.33 6.70
CA TYR A 491 -2.28 5.68 6.57
C TYR A 491 -1.80 6.22 7.92
N LEU A 492 -2.58 6.04 9.00
CA LEU A 492 -2.13 6.41 10.35
C LEU A 492 -0.86 5.64 10.78
N MET A 493 -0.75 4.36 10.43
CA MET A 493 0.47 3.57 10.62
C MET A 493 1.66 4.17 9.85
N GLN A 494 1.45 4.64 8.62
CA GLN A 494 2.47 5.34 7.83
C GLN A 494 2.95 6.63 8.48
N LEU A 495 2.06 7.39 9.10
CA LEU A 495 2.44 8.60 9.84
C LEU A 495 3.35 8.26 11.02
N LEU A 496 3.08 7.18 11.76
CA LEU A 496 3.94 6.72 12.86
C LEU A 496 5.33 6.27 12.41
N TRP A 497 5.45 5.68 11.22
CA TRP A 497 6.77 5.39 10.64
C TRP A 497 7.51 6.66 10.25
N THR A 498 6.82 7.62 9.64
CA THR A 498 7.42 8.89 9.23
C THR A 498 7.84 9.74 10.43
N ALA A 499 7.14 9.61 11.56
CA ALA A 499 7.49 10.26 12.83
C ALA A 499 8.68 9.62 13.57
N GLY A 500 9.20 8.46 13.12
CA GLY A 500 10.36 7.81 13.74
C GLY A 500 10.11 7.18 15.11
N VAL A 501 8.84 6.93 15.47
CA VAL A 501 8.43 6.37 16.78
C VAL A 501 8.83 4.89 16.88
N SER A 502 9.33 4.39 18.02
CA SER A 502 9.64 2.96 18.18
C SER A 502 8.37 2.10 18.33
N TRP A 503 8.52 0.78 18.42
CA TRP A 503 7.37 -0.15 18.49
C TRP A 503 6.47 0.04 19.71
N ASP A 504 7.08 0.35 20.85
CA ASP A 504 6.44 0.38 22.16
C ASP A 504 6.38 1.80 22.78
N ASP A 505 6.85 2.80 22.03
CA ASP A 505 6.74 4.22 22.39
C ASP A 505 5.29 4.70 22.16
N ASP A 506 4.86 5.67 22.97
CA ASP A 506 3.55 6.30 22.79
C ASP A 506 3.53 7.15 21.50
N ALA A 507 2.40 7.10 20.79
CA ALA A 507 2.19 7.86 19.57
C ALA A 507 2.15 9.38 19.84
N PRO A 508 2.59 10.22 18.88
CA PRO A 508 2.41 11.68 18.92
C PRO A 508 0.94 12.05 19.14
N SER A 509 0.68 13.13 19.88
CA SER A 509 -0.66 13.54 20.32
C SER A 509 -1.67 13.65 19.18
N GLU A 510 -1.25 14.17 18.02
CA GLU A 510 -2.12 14.34 16.85
C GLU A 510 -2.56 13.00 16.28
N ILE A 511 -1.62 12.06 16.12
CA ILE A 511 -1.90 10.72 15.59
C ILE A 511 -2.72 9.91 16.60
N ALA A 512 -2.39 10.03 17.89
CA ALA A 512 -3.14 9.37 18.96
C ALA A 512 -4.60 9.84 19.00
N SER A 513 -4.86 11.14 18.86
CA SER A 513 -6.22 11.70 18.80
C SER A 513 -7.00 11.15 17.61
N GLU A 514 -6.41 11.15 16.41
CA GLU A 514 -7.01 10.59 15.21
C GLU A 514 -7.28 9.07 15.34
N TRP A 515 -6.36 8.32 15.95
CA TRP A 515 -6.56 6.90 16.22
C TRP A 515 -7.72 6.66 17.19
N GLN A 516 -7.81 7.43 18.27
CA GLN A 516 -8.92 7.31 19.23
C GLN A 516 -10.27 7.64 18.57
N ARG A 517 -10.30 8.67 17.71
CA ARG A 517 -11.50 9.01 16.91
C ARG A 517 -11.89 7.90 15.96
N PHE A 518 -10.93 7.30 15.25
CA PHE A 518 -11.17 6.14 14.39
C PHE A 518 -11.73 4.97 15.19
N LYS A 519 -11.10 4.66 16.34
CA LYS A 519 -11.44 3.53 17.19
C LYS A 519 -12.83 3.64 17.82
N SER A 520 -13.21 4.83 18.31
CA SER A 520 -14.53 5.06 18.92
C SER A 520 -15.68 4.84 17.95
N GLN A 521 -15.42 4.93 16.64
CA GLN A 521 -16.42 4.73 15.60
C GLN A 521 -16.40 3.30 15.02
N LEU A 522 -15.40 2.47 15.33
CA LEU A 522 -15.29 1.13 14.74
C LEU A 522 -16.54 0.28 14.95
N SER A 523 -17.21 0.41 16.10
CA SER A 523 -18.43 -0.33 16.44
C SER A 523 -19.58 -0.09 15.44
N SER A 524 -19.59 1.07 14.75
CA SER A 524 -20.58 1.35 13.70
C SER A 524 -20.52 0.36 12.53
N LEU A 525 -19.36 -0.27 12.27
CA LEU A 525 -19.19 -1.25 11.19
C LEU A 525 -20.00 -2.53 11.41
N ALA A 526 -20.41 -2.82 12.65
CA ALA A 526 -21.27 -3.97 12.94
C ALA A 526 -22.67 -3.83 12.29
N SER A 527 -23.07 -2.61 11.93
CA SER A 527 -24.33 -2.33 11.21
C SER A 527 -24.23 -2.55 9.70
N VAL A 528 -23.01 -2.66 9.14
CA VAL A 528 -22.81 -2.89 7.71
C VAL A 528 -23.24 -4.32 7.37
N SER A 529 -24.22 -4.43 6.48
CA SER A 529 -24.71 -5.69 5.94
C SER A 529 -24.57 -5.68 4.42
N ILE A 530 -23.81 -6.61 3.88
CA ILE A 530 -23.53 -6.70 2.44
C ILE A 530 -24.18 -7.97 1.92
N PRO A 531 -25.06 -7.90 0.91
CA PRO A 531 -25.60 -9.10 0.27
C PRO A 531 -24.46 -10.01 -0.20
N ARG A 532 -24.48 -11.28 0.23
CA ARG A 532 -23.51 -12.27 -0.25
C ARG A 532 -23.71 -12.45 -1.75
N ARG A 533 -24.95 -12.73 -2.17
CA ARG A 533 -25.31 -12.81 -3.59
C ARG A 533 -25.12 -11.45 -4.25
N ALA A 534 -24.23 -11.36 -5.24
CA ALA A 534 -23.94 -10.10 -5.90
C ALA A 534 -25.04 -9.67 -6.90
N PHE A 535 -25.88 -10.59 -7.39
CA PHE A 535 -26.93 -10.30 -8.38
C PHE A 535 -28.00 -11.40 -8.43
N GLY A 536 -29.22 -11.03 -8.83
CA GLY A 536 -30.32 -11.95 -9.12
C GLY A 536 -30.30 -12.47 -10.57
N PRO A 537 -31.37 -13.12 -11.05
CA PRO A 537 -31.52 -13.47 -12.46
C PRO A 537 -31.31 -12.25 -13.37
N PHE A 538 -30.58 -12.43 -14.48
CA PHE A 538 -30.16 -11.33 -15.34
C PHE A 538 -30.23 -11.69 -16.82
N VAL A 539 -30.37 -10.65 -17.65
CA VAL A 539 -30.25 -10.70 -19.12
C VAL A 539 -28.90 -10.16 -19.56
N SER A 540 -28.37 -9.16 -18.87
CA SER A 540 -27.04 -8.62 -19.15
C SER A 540 -26.25 -8.35 -17.88
N LEU A 541 -24.95 -8.62 -17.95
CA LEU A 541 -23.99 -8.49 -16.87
C LEU A 541 -22.79 -7.67 -17.31
N GLN A 542 -22.58 -6.51 -16.68
CA GLN A 542 -21.50 -5.58 -17.01
C GLN A 542 -20.60 -5.33 -15.81
N LEU A 543 -19.30 -5.16 -16.06
CA LEU A 543 -18.30 -4.92 -15.02
C LEU A 543 -17.69 -3.52 -15.16
N HIS A 544 -17.80 -2.71 -14.11
CA HIS A 544 -17.35 -1.32 -14.11
C HIS A 544 -16.31 -1.08 -13.02
N GLY A 545 -15.12 -0.68 -13.43
CA GLY A 545 -13.98 -0.44 -12.56
C GLY A 545 -13.65 1.02 -12.45
N PHE A 546 -13.47 1.52 -11.23
CA PHE A 546 -13.10 2.90 -10.98
C PHE A 546 -11.77 2.95 -10.26
N CYS A 547 -10.90 3.88 -10.66
CA CYS A 547 -9.64 4.12 -9.98
C CYS A 547 -9.44 5.61 -9.68
N ASP A 548 -8.77 5.88 -8.56
CA ASP A 548 -8.40 7.22 -8.14
C ASP A 548 -7.10 7.21 -7.32
N ALA A 549 -6.42 8.36 -7.27
CA ALA A 549 -5.26 8.56 -6.43
C ALA A 549 -5.22 9.95 -5.76
N SER A 550 -4.74 9.95 -4.52
CA SER A 550 -4.44 11.14 -3.73
C SER A 550 -2.98 11.14 -3.28
N GLU A 551 -2.55 12.19 -2.57
CA GLU A 551 -1.24 12.21 -1.91
C GLU A 551 -1.08 11.14 -0.82
N ARG A 552 -2.19 10.64 -0.27
CA ARG A 552 -2.19 9.59 0.78
C ARG A 552 -2.03 8.20 0.20
N GLY A 553 -2.52 7.97 -1.02
CA GLY A 553 -2.55 6.64 -1.64
C GLY A 553 -3.53 6.57 -2.80
N TYR A 554 -3.80 5.35 -3.25
CA TYR A 554 -4.62 5.11 -4.43
C TYR A 554 -5.52 3.89 -4.24
N CYS A 555 -6.62 3.87 -4.99
CA CYS A 555 -7.70 2.91 -4.86
C CYS A 555 -8.15 2.41 -6.22
N ALA A 556 -8.58 1.15 -6.25
CA ALA A 556 -9.37 0.57 -7.32
C ALA A 556 -10.60 -0.11 -6.72
N VAL A 557 -11.76 0.11 -7.32
CA VAL A 557 -13.03 -0.47 -6.89
C VAL A 557 -13.82 -0.97 -8.10
N ILE A 558 -14.47 -2.12 -7.97
CA ILE A 558 -15.22 -2.77 -9.05
C ILE A 558 -16.67 -2.95 -8.64
N TYR A 559 -17.57 -2.55 -9.52
CA TYR A 559 -19.00 -2.75 -9.43
C TYR A 559 -19.49 -3.65 -10.56
N CYS A 560 -20.50 -4.47 -10.26
CA CYS A 560 -21.26 -5.20 -11.24
C CYS A 560 -22.59 -4.47 -11.48
N LEU A 561 -22.89 -4.17 -12.73
CA LEU A 561 -24.17 -3.66 -13.18
C LEU A 561 -24.94 -4.82 -13.81
N VAL A 562 -26.14 -5.05 -13.30
CA VAL A 562 -27.00 -6.18 -13.68
C VAL A 562 -28.29 -5.62 -14.23
N ILE A 563 -28.66 -6.10 -15.43
CA ILE A 563 -29.93 -5.78 -16.08
C ILE A 563 -30.77 -7.04 -16.06
N ASP A 564 -31.94 -7.00 -15.41
CA ASP A 564 -32.85 -8.13 -15.34
C ASP A 564 -33.77 -8.26 -16.58
N GLY A 565 -34.63 -9.28 -16.58
CA GLY A 565 -35.59 -9.52 -17.66
C GLY A 565 -36.69 -8.46 -17.81
N GLU A 566 -36.92 -7.66 -16.77
CA GLU A 566 -37.87 -6.54 -16.76
C GLU A 566 -37.20 -5.21 -17.18
N GLY A 567 -35.88 -5.22 -17.38
CA GLY A 567 -35.09 -4.05 -17.73
C GLY A 567 -34.67 -3.20 -16.52
N SER A 568 -34.85 -3.70 -15.29
CA SER A 568 -34.38 -3.03 -14.08
C SER A 568 -32.87 -3.17 -13.93
N CYS A 569 -32.22 -2.07 -13.59
CA CYS A 569 -30.77 -2.00 -13.38
C CYS A 569 -30.45 -2.03 -11.88
N SER A 570 -29.56 -2.92 -11.45
CA SER A 570 -29.00 -2.92 -10.11
C SER A 570 -27.47 -2.88 -10.14
N VAL A 571 -26.88 -2.12 -9.21
CA VAL A 571 -25.43 -1.97 -9.09
C VAL A 571 -25.00 -2.53 -7.74
N ASN A 572 -24.00 -3.42 -7.76
CA ASN A 572 -23.49 -4.06 -6.55
C ASN A 572 -21.96 -3.96 -6.50
N LEU A 573 -21.43 -3.59 -5.33
CA LEU A 573 -19.99 -3.60 -5.07
C LEU A 573 -19.45 -5.04 -5.10
N CYS A 574 -18.50 -5.31 -5.99
CA CYS A 574 -17.87 -6.62 -6.15
C CYS A 574 -16.68 -6.77 -5.21
N CYS A 575 -15.72 -5.85 -5.34
CA CYS A 575 -14.47 -5.88 -4.60
C CYS A 575 -13.76 -4.54 -4.72
N ALA A 576 -12.82 -4.28 -3.81
CA ALA A 576 -11.94 -3.12 -3.88
C ALA A 576 -10.55 -3.45 -3.38
N LYS A 577 -9.57 -2.63 -3.76
CA LYS A 577 -8.22 -2.66 -3.20
C LYS A 577 -7.69 -1.24 -3.04
N THR A 578 -7.01 -1.01 -1.92
CA THR A 578 -6.40 0.27 -1.57
C THR A 578 -4.92 0.08 -1.29
N LYS A 579 -4.11 1.08 -1.64
CA LYS A 579 -2.66 1.09 -1.39
C LYS A 579 -2.20 2.45 -0.93
N VAL A 580 -1.49 2.48 0.19
CA VAL A 580 -0.88 3.71 0.73
C VAL A 580 0.21 4.20 -0.22
N ALA A 581 0.32 5.52 -0.40
CA ALA A 581 1.31 6.12 -1.28
C ALA A 581 2.73 5.77 -0.82
N PRO A 582 3.68 5.54 -1.73
CA PRO A 582 5.07 5.27 -1.36
C PRO A 582 5.68 6.43 -0.57
N LEU A 583 6.49 6.13 0.45
CA LEU A 583 7.21 7.14 1.25
C LEU A 583 8.10 8.05 0.38
N ARG A 584 8.65 7.50 -0.71
CA ARG A 584 9.32 8.31 -1.73
C ARG A 584 8.27 9.07 -2.53
N LYS A 585 8.18 10.39 -2.29
CA LYS A 585 7.25 11.29 -2.98
C LYS A 585 7.23 11.05 -4.48
N GLN A 586 6.04 10.75 -5.00
CA GLN A 586 5.75 10.64 -6.42
C GLN A 586 4.80 11.76 -6.81
N SER A 587 4.84 12.18 -8.07
CA SER A 587 3.89 13.14 -8.61
C SER A 587 2.48 12.53 -8.69
N ILE A 588 1.42 13.32 -8.46
CA ILE A 588 0.02 12.87 -8.57
C ILE A 588 -0.26 12.08 -9.87
N PRO A 589 0.15 12.52 -11.07
CA PRO A 589 -0.09 11.74 -12.30
C PRO A 589 0.51 10.32 -12.30
N ARG A 590 1.60 10.11 -11.55
CA ARG A 590 2.19 8.76 -11.41
C ARG A 590 1.41 7.89 -10.44
N LEU A 591 0.81 8.48 -9.40
CA LEU A 591 -0.06 7.76 -8.47
C LEU A 591 -1.40 7.43 -9.14
N GLU A 592 -1.99 8.37 -9.88
CA GLU A 592 -3.19 8.14 -10.69
C GLU A 592 -2.96 7.00 -11.70
N PHE A 593 -1.79 7.00 -12.34
CA PHE A 593 -1.42 5.92 -13.26
C PHE A 593 -1.14 4.58 -12.54
N GLN A 594 -0.68 4.59 -11.29
CA GLN A 594 -0.59 3.37 -10.47
C GLN A 594 -1.98 2.86 -10.05
N ALA A 595 -2.93 3.76 -9.79
CA ALA A 595 -4.32 3.41 -9.53
C ALA A 595 -4.92 2.67 -10.74
N ALA A 596 -4.64 3.15 -11.96
CA ALA A 596 -5.06 2.49 -13.19
C ALA A 596 -4.46 1.08 -13.34
N VAL A 597 -3.17 0.89 -13.02
CA VAL A 597 -2.54 -0.45 -13.00
C VAL A 597 -3.22 -1.35 -11.97
N LEU A 598 -3.43 -0.85 -10.74
CA LEU A 598 -4.09 -1.61 -9.68
C LEU A 598 -5.50 -2.06 -10.10
N LEU A 599 -6.26 -1.17 -10.73
CA LEU A 599 -7.59 -1.50 -11.25
C LEU A 599 -7.53 -2.57 -12.33
N THR A 600 -6.54 -2.48 -13.22
CA THR A 600 -6.37 -3.45 -14.29
C THR A 600 -6.05 -4.84 -13.74
N ASP A 601 -5.16 -4.93 -12.74
CA ASP A 601 -4.84 -6.19 -12.08
C ASP A 601 -6.06 -6.76 -11.35
N LEU A 602 -6.82 -5.91 -10.64
CA LEU A 602 -8.03 -6.33 -9.94
C LEU A 602 -9.12 -6.82 -10.91
N MET A 603 -9.30 -6.13 -12.03
CA MET A 603 -10.20 -6.54 -13.11
C MET A 603 -9.83 -7.89 -13.68
N ARG A 604 -8.54 -8.12 -13.99
CA ARG A 604 -8.06 -9.43 -14.46
C ARG A 604 -8.39 -10.53 -13.46
N ALA A 605 -8.04 -10.34 -12.18
CA ALA A 605 -8.28 -11.33 -11.14
C ALA A 605 -9.78 -11.64 -10.98
N THR A 606 -10.63 -10.61 -10.99
CA THR A 606 -12.09 -10.77 -10.90
C THR A 606 -12.66 -11.54 -12.09
N VAL A 607 -12.26 -11.18 -13.32
CA VAL A 607 -12.74 -11.86 -14.53
C VAL A 607 -12.25 -13.31 -14.57
N GLU A 608 -10.99 -13.57 -14.28
CA GLU A 608 -10.43 -14.94 -14.29
C GLU A 608 -11.06 -15.84 -13.24
N ALA A 609 -11.32 -15.33 -12.03
CA ALA A 609 -11.94 -16.10 -10.96
C ALA A 609 -13.38 -16.53 -11.29
N LEU A 610 -14.10 -15.76 -12.13
CA LEU A 610 -15.51 -15.94 -12.45
C LEU A 610 -15.75 -16.54 -13.85
N LYS A 611 -14.75 -16.51 -14.73
CA LYS A 611 -14.76 -17.07 -16.09
C LYS A 611 -15.35 -18.48 -16.21
N PRO A 612 -15.16 -19.41 -15.25
CA PRO A 612 -15.74 -20.76 -15.36
C PRO A 612 -17.27 -20.80 -15.33
N PHE A 613 -17.93 -19.74 -14.85
CA PHE A 613 -19.37 -19.74 -14.61
C PHE A 613 -20.11 -18.65 -15.40
N TYR A 614 -19.48 -17.49 -15.57
CA TYR A 614 -20.14 -16.33 -16.19
C TYR A 614 -19.22 -15.65 -17.19
N SER A 615 -19.83 -15.12 -18.24
CA SER A 615 -19.22 -14.16 -19.16
C SER A 615 -19.81 -12.79 -18.91
N PHE A 616 -18.95 -11.76 -18.92
CA PHE A 616 -19.40 -10.37 -18.89
C PHE A 616 -19.62 -9.90 -20.32
N ASP A 617 -20.76 -9.25 -20.56
CA ASP A 617 -21.06 -8.67 -21.88
C ASP A 617 -20.14 -7.49 -22.15
N GLU A 618 -19.93 -6.66 -21.13
CA GLU A 618 -19.19 -5.41 -21.23
C GLU A 618 -18.29 -5.18 -20.01
N ILE A 619 -17.08 -4.68 -20.26
CA ILE A 619 -16.10 -4.34 -19.23
C ILE A 619 -15.60 -2.92 -19.47
N TYR A 620 -15.77 -2.05 -18.49
CA TYR A 620 -15.37 -0.65 -18.56
C TYR A 620 -14.47 -0.25 -17.40
N ALA A 621 -13.46 0.57 -17.69
CA ALA A 621 -12.58 1.17 -16.70
C ALA A 621 -12.71 2.70 -16.72
N TRP A 622 -12.73 3.30 -15.54
CA TRP A 622 -13.04 4.70 -15.33
C TRP A 622 -11.96 5.39 -14.49
N SER A 623 -11.52 6.56 -14.93
CA SER A 623 -10.64 7.45 -14.18
C SER A 623 -11.05 8.90 -14.42
N ASP A 624 -10.86 9.77 -13.43
CA ASP A 624 -11.01 11.22 -13.58
C ASP A 624 -9.71 11.90 -14.04
N SER A 625 -8.58 11.20 -14.00
CA SER A 625 -7.31 11.70 -14.53
C SER A 625 -7.26 11.64 -16.06
N SER A 626 -7.49 12.79 -16.67
CA SER A 626 -7.28 12.98 -18.11
C SER A 626 -5.83 12.72 -18.53
N VAL A 627 -4.85 12.90 -17.64
CA VAL A 627 -3.42 12.61 -17.91
C VAL A 627 -3.19 11.12 -17.99
N ALA A 628 -3.66 10.35 -17.00
CA ALA A 628 -3.55 8.90 -17.00
C ALA A 628 -4.27 8.28 -18.22
N LEU A 629 -5.49 8.76 -18.52
CA LEU A 629 -6.24 8.31 -19.70
C LEU A 629 -5.50 8.61 -21.02
N SER A 630 -4.86 9.77 -21.13
CA SER A 630 -4.05 10.12 -22.30
C SER A 630 -2.84 9.20 -22.48
N TRP A 631 -2.17 8.81 -21.38
CA TRP A 631 -1.09 7.83 -21.42
C TRP A 631 -1.58 6.46 -21.85
N ILE A 632 -2.70 5.99 -21.27
CA ILE A 632 -3.31 4.69 -21.57
C ILE A 632 -3.78 4.60 -23.02
N LYS A 633 -4.32 5.68 -23.60
CA LYS A 633 -4.78 5.71 -24.99
C LYS A 633 -3.66 5.90 -26.02
N SER A 634 -2.44 6.19 -25.56
CA SER A 634 -1.28 6.40 -26.43
C SER A 634 -0.48 5.12 -26.65
N CYS A 635 0.26 5.04 -27.76
CA CYS A 635 1.17 3.93 -28.02
C CYS A 635 2.31 3.87 -26.96
N PRO A 636 2.60 2.70 -26.35
CA PRO A 636 3.63 2.55 -25.33
C PRO A 636 5.02 3.08 -25.75
N SER A 637 5.38 2.95 -27.03
CA SER A 637 6.68 3.36 -27.58
C SER A 637 6.96 4.86 -27.48
N LYS A 638 5.93 5.69 -27.27
CA LYS A 638 6.07 7.13 -27.08
C LYS A 638 6.62 7.51 -25.70
N TRP A 639 6.59 6.59 -24.74
CA TRP A 639 6.89 6.87 -23.35
C TRP A 639 8.21 6.27 -22.88
N LYS A 640 8.76 6.83 -21.79
CA LYS A 640 9.91 6.24 -21.09
C LYS A 640 9.51 4.91 -20.44
N THR A 641 10.48 4.02 -20.27
CA THR A 641 10.32 2.61 -19.84
C THR A 641 9.32 2.40 -18.69
N PHE A 642 9.35 3.23 -17.65
CA PHE A 642 8.41 3.12 -16.52
C PHE A 642 6.93 3.21 -16.94
N VAL A 643 6.61 4.18 -17.81
CA VAL A 643 5.25 4.42 -18.30
C VAL A 643 4.95 3.45 -19.42
N ALA A 644 5.88 3.26 -20.37
CA ALA A 644 5.71 2.34 -21.50
C ALA A 644 5.33 0.92 -21.06
N ASN A 645 6.07 0.34 -20.11
CA ASN A 645 5.80 -1.03 -19.64
C ASN A 645 4.41 -1.17 -18.99
N ARG A 646 3.97 -0.16 -18.24
CA ARG A 646 2.65 -0.14 -17.60
C ARG A 646 1.53 0.13 -18.58
N VAL A 647 1.74 0.99 -19.57
CA VAL A 647 0.75 1.19 -20.65
C VAL A 647 0.58 -0.13 -21.41
N SER A 648 1.67 -0.83 -21.77
CA SER A 648 1.58 -2.16 -22.40
C SER A 648 0.75 -3.12 -21.54
N HIS A 649 1.11 -3.27 -20.26
CA HIS A 649 0.39 -4.13 -19.33
C HIS A 649 -1.10 -3.79 -19.22
N ILE A 650 -1.45 -2.49 -19.17
CA ILE A 650 -2.85 -2.05 -19.13
C ILE A 650 -3.57 -2.45 -20.43
N GLN A 651 -2.97 -2.14 -21.58
CA GLN A 651 -3.56 -2.39 -22.90
C GLN A 651 -3.69 -3.89 -23.22
N ASP A 652 -2.80 -4.73 -22.69
CA ASP A 652 -2.84 -6.19 -22.85
C ASP A 652 -4.04 -6.84 -22.12
N ILE A 653 -4.62 -6.14 -21.13
CA ILE A 653 -5.73 -6.65 -20.32
C ILE A 653 -7.04 -5.95 -20.67
N ILE A 654 -7.02 -4.61 -20.72
CA ILE A 654 -8.19 -3.78 -20.97
C ILE A 654 -7.87 -2.90 -22.17
N ALA A 655 -8.65 -3.07 -23.24
CA ALA A 655 -8.46 -2.33 -24.47
C ALA A 655 -8.61 -0.81 -24.24
N PRO A 656 -7.79 0.04 -24.89
CA PRO A 656 -7.78 1.49 -24.66
C PRO A 656 -9.13 2.21 -24.82
N ASP A 657 -10.01 1.69 -25.67
CA ASP A 657 -11.36 2.19 -25.95
C ASP A 657 -12.34 1.94 -24.80
N ARG A 658 -12.07 0.95 -23.96
CA ARG A 658 -12.86 0.65 -22.75
C ARG A 658 -12.56 1.60 -21.59
N TRP A 659 -11.50 2.42 -21.69
CA TRP A 659 -11.15 3.44 -20.70
C TRP A 659 -11.91 4.74 -20.92
N ARG A 660 -12.71 5.12 -19.93
CA ARG A 660 -13.62 6.27 -19.95
C ARG A 660 -13.30 7.26 -18.85
N HIS A 661 -13.76 8.50 -19.03
CA HIS A 661 -13.61 9.56 -18.04
C HIS A 661 -14.82 9.62 -17.10
N VAL A 662 -14.57 9.71 -15.79
CA VAL A 662 -15.58 9.99 -14.76
C VAL A 662 -15.26 11.33 -14.10
N SER A 663 -16.28 12.09 -13.68
CA SER A 663 -16.04 13.29 -12.87
C SER A 663 -15.58 12.92 -11.47
N THR A 664 -14.63 13.66 -10.90
CA THR A 664 -14.11 13.42 -9.54
C THR A 664 -15.21 13.28 -8.48
N HIS A 665 -16.25 14.13 -8.51
CA HIS A 665 -17.39 14.06 -7.59
C HIS A 665 -18.27 12.80 -7.74
N SER A 666 -18.11 12.05 -8.83
CA SER A 666 -18.83 10.82 -9.10
C SER A 666 -17.88 9.63 -9.17
N ASN A 667 -16.64 9.75 -8.67
CA ASN A 667 -15.67 8.67 -8.66
C ASN A 667 -15.67 7.98 -7.29
N PRO A 668 -16.25 6.77 -7.14
CA PRO A 668 -16.27 6.07 -5.86
C PRO A 668 -14.88 5.72 -5.34
N ALA A 669 -13.88 5.62 -6.22
CA ALA A 669 -12.51 5.34 -5.81
C ALA A 669 -11.88 6.47 -4.98
N ASP A 670 -12.39 7.71 -5.04
CA ASP A 670 -11.90 8.85 -4.24
C ASP A 670 -12.07 8.60 -2.73
N VAL A 671 -13.16 7.94 -2.33
CA VAL A 671 -13.41 7.54 -0.94
C VAL A 671 -12.28 6.62 -0.43
N GLY A 672 -11.88 5.64 -1.25
CA GLY A 672 -10.83 4.71 -0.91
C GLY A 672 -9.41 5.26 -1.04
N SER A 673 -9.16 6.23 -1.94
CA SER A 673 -7.83 6.82 -2.16
C SER A 673 -7.44 7.82 -1.06
N ARG A 674 -8.43 8.40 -0.37
CA ARG A 674 -8.27 9.35 0.74
C ARG A 674 -8.45 8.72 2.11
N GLY A 675 -9.22 7.63 2.17
CA GLY A 675 -9.65 6.96 3.39
C GLY A 675 -10.89 7.62 3.99
N SER A 676 -11.66 6.80 4.72
CA SER A 676 -12.88 7.24 5.40
C SER A 676 -12.88 6.73 6.84
N LEU A 677 -13.56 7.45 7.73
CA LEU A 677 -13.83 6.93 9.06
C LEU A 677 -14.93 5.86 9.01
N PRO A 678 -15.00 4.97 10.02
CA PRO A 678 -16.03 3.96 10.09
C PRO A 678 -17.47 4.48 9.95
N ALA A 679 -17.84 5.53 10.70
CA ALA A 679 -19.20 6.05 10.69
C ALA A 679 -19.56 6.73 9.35
N ASP A 680 -18.59 7.41 8.74
CA ASP A 680 -18.75 8.06 7.45
C ASP A 680 -18.94 7.03 6.33
N LEU A 681 -18.19 5.92 6.36
CA LEU A 681 -18.31 4.84 5.37
C LEU A 681 -19.70 4.17 5.41
N VAL A 682 -20.29 4.00 6.59
CA VAL A 682 -21.60 3.34 6.75
C VAL A 682 -22.70 4.06 5.96
N VAL A 683 -22.63 5.39 5.88
CA VAL A 683 -23.64 6.22 5.20
C VAL A 683 -23.25 6.63 3.77
N ASP A 684 -22.10 6.17 3.28
CA ASP A 684 -21.56 6.57 1.98
C ASP A 684 -22.22 5.82 0.82
N GLY A 685 -23.27 6.42 0.25
CA GLY A 685 -24.00 5.82 -0.87
C GLY A 685 -23.16 5.59 -2.13
N ILE A 686 -22.18 6.45 -2.43
CA ILE A 686 -21.36 6.31 -3.64
C ILE A 686 -20.41 5.13 -3.54
N TRP A 687 -19.84 4.86 -2.36
CA TRP A 687 -18.99 3.69 -2.14
C TRP A 687 -19.77 2.37 -2.29
N TRP A 688 -20.98 2.28 -1.75
CA TRP A 688 -21.75 1.02 -1.76
C TRP A 688 -22.47 0.75 -3.07
N GLN A 689 -23.01 1.79 -3.72
CA GLN A 689 -23.89 1.67 -4.90
C GLN A 689 -23.26 2.20 -6.18
N GLY A 690 -22.06 2.78 -6.11
CA GLY A 690 -21.42 3.43 -7.25
C GLY A 690 -22.11 4.73 -7.66
N PRO A 691 -21.75 5.29 -8.83
CA PRO A 691 -22.34 6.53 -9.32
C PRO A 691 -23.81 6.35 -9.71
N SER A 692 -24.68 7.30 -9.33
CA SER A 692 -26.13 7.23 -9.62
C SER A 692 -26.49 7.21 -11.11
N TRP A 693 -25.60 7.67 -11.98
CA TRP A 693 -25.78 7.62 -13.43
C TRP A 693 -25.42 6.27 -14.04
N LEU A 694 -24.73 5.39 -13.31
CA LEU A 694 -24.33 4.08 -13.82
C LEU A 694 -25.50 3.18 -14.23
N PRO A 695 -26.62 3.09 -13.46
CA PRO A 695 -27.78 2.32 -13.88
C PRO A 695 -28.63 3.01 -14.96
N LEU A 696 -28.40 4.30 -15.23
CA LEU A 696 -29.12 5.02 -16.27
C LEU A 696 -28.46 4.69 -17.61
N GLN A 697 -29.21 4.10 -18.54
CA GLN A 697 -28.73 3.91 -19.92
C GLN A 697 -28.21 5.24 -20.47
N GLU A 698 -27.14 5.18 -21.26
CA GLU A 698 -26.36 6.31 -21.79
C GLU A 698 -27.23 7.32 -22.58
N GLU A 699 -28.03 8.12 -21.89
CA GLU A 699 -28.58 9.35 -22.46
C GLU A 699 -27.42 10.31 -22.60
N GLN A 700 -27.06 10.57 -23.85
CA GLN A 700 -26.07 11.54 -24.30
C GLN A 700 -26.04 12.73 -23.33
N ARG A 701 -24.94 12.89 -22.58
CA ARG A 701 -24.76 14.02 -21.66
C ARG A 701 -24.92 15.33 -22.44
N ILE A 702 -26.12 15.90 -22.39
CA ILE A 702 -26.40 17.25 -22.89
C ILE A 702 -25.77 18.19 -21.88
N PHE A 703 -24.64 18.79 -22.25
CA PHE A 703 -24.04 19.87 -21.47
C PHE A 703 -24.95 21.09 -21.52
N SER A 704 -25.73 21.30 -20.47
CA SER A 704 -26.52 22.53 -20.28
C SER A 704 -25.58 23.67 -19.84
N LEU A 705 -25.11 24.46 -20.80
CA LEU A 705 -24.31 25.66 -20.55
C LEU A 705 -25.21 26.80 -20.05
N VAL A 706 -25.14 27.10 -18.76
CA VAL A 706 -25.77 28.30 -18.18
C VAL A 706 -24.93 29.52 -18.57
N THR A 707 -25.45 30.35 -19.46
CA THR A 707 -24.78 31.60 -19.86
C THR A 707 -24.97 32.67 -18.80
N LEU A 708 -23.92 32.97 -18.02
CA LEU A 708 -23.84 34.22 -17.27
C LEU A 708 -23.42 35.33 -18.24
N LYS A 709 -24.29 36.31 -18.48
CA LYS A 709 -23.93 37.53 -19.22
C LYS A 709 -22.98 38.36 -18.35
N GLU A 710 -21.67 38.17 -18.50
CA GLU A 710 -20.71 39.15 -17.99
C GLU A 710 -20.71 40.38 -18.93
N PRO A 711 -21.10 41.57 -18.46
CA PRO A 711 -20.77 42.79 -19.18
C PRO A 711 -19.25 42.94 -19.17
N ASN A 712 -18.63 43.06 -20.34
CA ASN A 712 -17.18 43.31 -20.53
C ASN A 712 -16.24 42.08 -20.53
N PHE A 713 -16.70 40.88 -20.88
CA PHE A 713 -15.85 39.68 -21.05
C PHE A 713 -14.56 39.94 -21.87
N ILE A 714 -14.66 40.69 -22.97
CA ILE A 714 -13.51 40.97 -23.85
C ILE A 714 -12.46 41.87 -23.17
N GLU A 715 -12.88 42.80 -22.32
CA GLU A 715 -11.97 43.67 -21.58
C GLU A 715 -11.23 42.89 -20.47
N SER A 716 -11.95 41.99 -19.78
CA SER A 716 -11.36 41.01 -18.87
C SER A 716 -10.35 40.11 -19.59
N LEU A 717 -10.71 39.62 -20.78
CA LEU A 717 -9.85 38.79 -21.62
C LEU A 717 -8.56 39.53 -21.99
N LEU A 718 -8.64 40.78 -22.44
CA LEU A 718 -7.50 41.61 -22.81
C LEU A 718 -6.50 41.80 -21.65
N ASN A 719 -7.00 41.93 -20.42
CA ASN A 719 -6.17 42.11 -19.23
C ASN A 719 -5.50 40.80 -18.75
N LYS A 720 -6.10 39.64 -19.02
CA LYS A 720 -5.54 38.32 -18.65
C LYS A 720 -4.33 37.91 -19.48
N PHE A 721 -4.19 38.40 -20.71
CA PHE A 721 -3.10 37.97 -21.60
C PHE A 721 -1.91 38.94 -21.63
N SER A 722 -0.70 38.36 -21.65
CA SER A 722 0.59 39.07 -21.79
C SER A 722 1.17 39.03 -23.20
N SER A 723 0.59 38.23 -24.10
CA SER A 723 1.04 38.06 -25.48
C SER A 723 -0.11 38.27 -26.47
N LEU A 724 0.12 39.10 -27.49
CA LEU A 724 -0.85 39.37 -28.55
C LEU A 724 -1.09 38.13 -29.42
N SER A 725 -0.08 37.31 -29.70
CA SER A 725 -0.23 36.10 -30.50
C SER A 725 -1.13 35.08 -29.82
N THR A 726 -0.92 34.85 -28.52
CA THR A 726 -1.77 33.97 -27.70
C THR A 726 -3.20 34.48 -27.66
N LEU A 727 -3.40 35.78 -27.45
CA LEU A 727 -4.72 36.40 -27.45
C LEU A 727 -5.44 36.21 -28.81
N LYS A 728 -4.76 36.47 -29.93
CA LYS A 728 -5.31 36.26 -31.28
C LYS A 728 -5.73 34.79 -31.48
N HIS A 729 -4.92 33.83 -31.04
CA HIS A 729 -5.27 32.41 -31.13
C HIS A 729 -6.48 32.04 -30.28
N VAL A 730 -6.54 32.50 -29.02
CA VAL A 730 -7.68 32.24 -28.13
C VAL A 730 -8.97 32.77 -28.73
N VAL A 731 -8.98 34.03 -29.19
CA VAL A 731 -10.16 34.62 -29.83
C VAL A 731 -10.53 33.91 -31.13
N SER A 732 -9.54 33.44 -31.90
CA SER A 732 -9.79 32.63 -33.11
C SER A 732 -10.48 31.31 -32.77
N TYR A 733 -10.04 30.61 -31.71
CA TYR A 733 -10.70 29.39 -31.24
C TYR A 733 -12.10 29.66 -30.68
N LEU A 734 -12.33 30.80 -30.02
CA LEU A 734 -13.69 31.19 -29.60
C LEU A 734 -14.63 31.38 -30.80
N PHE A 735 -14.15 32.01 -31.87
CA PHE A 735 -14.93 32.13 -33.10
C PHE A 735 -15.15 30.80 -33.80
N ARG A 736 -14.13 29.93 -33.86
CA ARG A 736 -14.27 28.60 -34.44
C ARG A 736 -15.24 27.73 -33.64
N PHE A 737 -15.17 27.78 -32.31
CA PHE A 737 -16.16 27.13 -31.44
C PHE A 737 -17.56 27.67 -31.72
N GLY A 738 -17.75 28.99 -31.71
CA GLY A 738 -19.05 29.59 -32.03
C GLY A 738 -19.57 29.27 -33.44
N HIS A 739 -18.68 29.04 -34.41
CA HIS A 739 -19.04 28.58 -35.75
C HIS A 739 -19.46 27.10 -35.75
N ASN A 740 -18.63 26.23 -35.16
CA ASN A 740 -18.84 24.78 -35.11
C ASN A 740 -20.09 24.41 -34.30
N SER A 741 -20.34 25.10 -33.18
CA SER A 741 -21.53 24.88 -32.33
C SER A 741 -22.85 25.27 -32.99
N LYS A 742 -22.81 25.97 -34.14
CA LYS A 742 -23.99 26.30 -34.94
C LYS A 742 -24.20 25.37 -36.15
N GLN A 743 -23.31 24.40 -36.35
CA GLN A 743 -23.43 23.43 -37.44
C GLN A 743 -24.18 22.18 -36.99
N ASN A 744 -25.17 21.77 -37.79
CA ASN A 744 -25.93 20.55 -37.55
C ASN A 744 -25.33 19.31 -38.25
N SER A 745 -24.23 19.47 -39.01
CA SER A 745 -23.56 18.38 -39.72
C SER A 745 -22.05 18.43 -39.48
N ILE A 746 -21.46 17.27 -39.19
CA ILE A 746 -20.02 17.07 -38.93
C ILE A 746 -19.16 17.50 -40.12
N GLU A 747 -19.65 17.37 -41.35
CA GLU A 747 -18.92 17.74 -42.56
C GLU A 747 -18.66 19.25 -42.68
N LYS A 748 -19.45 20.07 -41.97
CA LYS A 748 -19.30 21.54 -41.94
C LYS A 748 -18.47 22.03 -40.76
N VAL A 749 -18.03 21.13 -39.89
CA VAL A 749 -17.22 21.45 -38.71
C VAL A 749 -15.76 21.62 -39.12
N VAL A 750 -15.14 22.72 -38.73
CA VAL A 750 -13.75 23.02 -39.06
C VAL A 750 -12.82 22.38 -38.04
N PHE A 751 -11.92 21.50 -38.51
CA PHE A 751 -10.87 20.83 -37.73
C PHE A 751 -9.46 21.24 -38.20
N GLY A 752 -8.44 20.97 -37.38
CA GLY A 752 -7.03 21.22 -37.74
C GLY A 752 -6.46 22.56 -37.23
N PRO A 753 -5.27 22.98 -37.71
CA PRO A 753 -4.60 24.20 -37.24
C PRO A 753 -5.40 25.47 -37.57
N LEU A 754 -5.11 26.58 -36.87
CA LEU A 754 -5.72 27.88 -37.16
C LEU A 754 -5.25 28.43 -38.51
N LEU A 755 -6.19 28.86 -39.35
CA LEU A 755 -5.88 29.51 -40.62
C LEU A 755 -5.46 30.96 -40.40
N PRO A 756 -4.55 31.52 -41.23
CA PRO A 756 -4.16 32.93 -41.13
C PRO A 756 -5.35 33.91 -41.20
N SER A 757 -6.40 33.55 -41.95
CA SER A 757 -7.64 34.34 -42.05
C SER A 757 -8.42 34.39 -40.75
N GLU A 758 -8.44 33.31 -39.96
CA GLU A 758 -9.10 33.28 -38.64
C GLU A 758 -8.35 34.16 -37.64
N ILE A 759 -7.02 34.06 -37.65
CA ILE A 759 -6.14 34.89 -36.80
C ILE A 759 -6.29 36.37 -37.15
N HIS A 760 -6.34 36.69 -38.45
CA HIS A 760 -6.57 38.06 -38.91
C HIS A 760 -7.96 38.57 -38.49
N ARG A 761 -9.02 37.76 -38.66
CA ARG A 761 -10.37 38.11 -38.21
C ARG A 761 -10.43 38.38 -36.71
N ALA A 762 -9.79 37.55 -35.89
CA ALA A 762 -9.68 37.75 -34.45
C ALA A 762 -8.96 39.06 -34.11
N PHE A 763 -7.89 39.40 -34.83
CA PHE A 763 -7.16 40.64 -34.62
C PHE A 763 -7.99 41.88 -34.97
N ILE A 764 -8.65 41.89 -36.12
CA ILE A 764 -9.53 42.99 -36.55
C ILE A 764 -10.69 43.17 -35.57
N PHE A 765 -11.29 42.09 -35.09
CA PHE A 765 -12.34 42.14 -34.07
C PHE A 765 -11.87 42.84 -32.78
N LEU A 766 -10.67 42.48 -32.28
CA LEU A 766 -10.12 43.11 -31.08
C LEU A 766 -9.88 44.62 -31.27
N ILE A 767 -9.38 45.02 -32.44
CA ILE A 767 -9.20 46.45 -32.76
C ILE A 767 -10.54 47.18 -32.79
N LYS A 768 -11.52 46.61 -33.50
CA LYS A 768 -12.87 47.19 -33.61
C LYS A 768 -13.52 47.36 -32.24
N PHE A 769 -13.46 46.33 -31.39
CA PHE A 769 -13.97 46.39 -30.03
C PHE A 769 -13.36 47.54 -29.22
N VAL A 770 -12.03 47.70 -29.26
CA VAL A 770 -11.34 48.77 -28.53
C VAL A 770 -11.65 50.15 -29.11
N GLN A 771 -11.81 50.25 -30.43
CA GLN A 771 -12.19 51.49 -31.08
C GLN A 771 -13.61 51.91 -30.72
N GLU A 772 -14.57 50.97 -30.74
CA GLU A 772 -15.96 51.23 -30.35
C GLU A 772 -16.09 51.54 -28.85
N SER A 773 -15.28 50.92 -27.98
CA SER A 773 -15.34 51.18 -26.54
C SER A 773 -14.69 52.50 -26.14
N VAL A 774 -13.55 52.86 -26.73
CA VAL A 774 -12.78 54.05 -26.33
C VAL A 774 -13.18 55.31 -27.11
N PHE A 775 -13.60 55.17 -28.37
CA PHE A 775 -13.98 56.29 -29.25
C PHE A 775 -15.49 56.29 -29.54
N SER A 776 -16.32 55.79 -28.63
CA SER A 776 -17.77 55.64 -28.82
C SER A 776 -18.46 56.92 -29.31
N SER A 777 -18.18 58.05 -28.66
CA SER A 777 -18.74 59.37 -29.00
C SER A 777 -18.30 59.87 -30.39
N GLU A 778 -17.08 59.50 -30.80
CA GLU A 778 -16.51 59.84 -32.10
C GLU A 778 -17.07 58.96 -33.21
N PHE A 779 -17.33 57.67 -32.94
CA PHE A 779 -18.02 56.78 -33.86
C PHE A 779 -19.43 57.28 -34.19
N GLU A 780 -20.20 57.70 -33.18
CA GLU A 780 -21.54 58.27 -33.38
C GLU A 780 -21.49 59.58 -34.16
N SER A 781 -20.56 60.46 -33.81
CA SER A 781 -20.34 61.74 -34.51
C SER A 781 -20.00 61.56 -35.99
N LEU A 782 -19.15 60.58 -36.31
CA LEU A 782 -18.74 60.27 -37.69
C LEU A 782 -19.85 59.60 -38.50
N LYS A 783 -20.65 58.71 -37.88
CA LYS A 783 -21.83 58.11 -38.53
C LYS A 783 -22.90 59.17 -38.86
N ASN A 784 -23.04 60.19 -38.01
CA ASN A 784 -23.99 61.30 -38.20
C ASN A 784 -23.43 62.42 -39.10
N GLY A 785 -22.26 62.25 -39.72
CA GLY A 785 -21.65 63.22 -40.65
C GLY A 785 -21.11 64.50 -40.00
N SER A 786 -21.03 64.57 -38.67
CA SER A 786 -20.64 65.78 -37.94
C SER A 786 -19.16 65.76 -37.57
N LEU A 787 -18.30 66.09 -38.54
CA LEU A 787 -16.85 66.23 -38.29
C LEU A 787 -16.51 67.32 -37.27
N ASN A 788 -17.39 68.30 -37.07
CA ASN A 788 -17.18 69.45 -36.18
C ASN A 788 -17.35 69.13 -34.69
N SER A 789 -18.07 68.05 -34.34
CA SER A 789 -18.24 67.61 -32.95
C SER A 789 -17.03 66.86 -32.39
N LEU A 790 -16.09 66.45 -33.24
CA LEU A 790 -14.88 65.75 -32.81
C LEU A 790 -13.91 66.66 -32.05
N PRO A 791 -13.15 66.11 -31.08
CA PRO A 791 -12.07 66.82 -30.41
C PRO A 791 -11.10 67.47 -31.41
N LYS A 792 -10.64 68.70 -31.13
CA LYS A 792 -9.71 69.45 -32.00
C LYS A 792 -8.46 68.65 -32.39
N SER A 793 -7.99 67.75 -31.53
CA SER A 793 -6.84 66.86 -31.77
C SER A 793 -7.14 65.79 -32.82
N LEU A 794 -8.34 65.23 -32.83
CA LEU A 794 -8.77 64.18 -33.77
C LEU A 794 -9.22 64.77 -35.11
N ARG A 795 -9.85 65.96 -35.14
CA ARG A 795 -10.23 66.63 -36.40
C ARG A 795 -9.07 66.84 -37.36
N LYS A 796 -7.87 67.12 -36.83
CA LYS A 796 -6.64 67.30 -37.62
C LYS A 796 -6.19 66.03 -38.35
N LEU A 797 -6.68 64.86 -37.92
CA LEU A 797 -6.38 63.56 -38.50
C LEU A 797 -7.42 63.14 -39.55
N SER A 798 -8.43 63.98 -39.82
CA SER A 798 -9.54 63.68 -40.76
C SER A 798 -10.04 62.23 -40.65
N PRO A 799 -10.44 61.76 -39.45
CA PRO A 799 -10.73 60.35 -39.23
C PRO A 799 -12.01 59.95 -39.96
N PHE A 800 -12.05 58.72 -40.45
CA PHE A 800 -13.23 58.14 -41.10
C PHE A 800 -13.36 56.66 -40.74
N ILE A 801 -14.56 56.13 -40.93
CA ILE A 801 -14.86 54.70 -40.74
C ILE A 801 -14.76 54.02 -42.10
N ASP A 802 -13.95 52.98 -42.22
CA ASP A 802 -13.81 52.22 -43.47
C ASP A 802 -14.98 51.22 -43.68
N GLU A 803 -14.98 50.53 -44.82
CA GLU A 803 -16.00 49.52 -45.16
C GLU A 803 -16.04 48.33 -44.17
N ALA A 804 -14.94 48.05 -43.47
CA ALA A 804 -14.87 47.04 -42.42
C ALA A 804 -15.39 47.53 -41.06
N GLY A 805 -15.76 48.81 -40.95
CA GLY A 805 -16.23 49.44 -39.73
C GLY A 805 -15.11 49.79 -38.76
N LEU A 806 -13.89 49.99 -39.25
CA LEU A 806 -12.71 50.37 -38.46
C LEU A 806 -12.44 51.87 -38.59
N LEU A 807 -12.03 52.50 -37.49
CA LEU A 807 -11.67 53.90 -37.45
C LEU A 807 -10.23 54.10 -37.96
N ARG A 808 -10.09 54.84 -39.05
CA ARG A 808 -8.81 55.13 -39.70
C ARG A 808 -8.53 56.62 -39.76
N VAL A 809 -7.25 56.95 -39.92
CA VAL A 809 -6.78 58.32 -40.13
C VAL A 809 -6.82 58.66 -41.63
N GLY A 810 -7.39 59.81 -41.97
CA GLY A 810 -7.34 60.38 -43.30
C GLY A 810 -6.14 61.31 -43.48
N GLY A 811 -5.89 61.78 -44.70
CA GLY A 811 -5.01 62.93 -44.93
C GLY A 811 -4.00 62.79 -46.06
N ARG A 812 -2.78 63.27 -45.81
CA ARG A 812 -1.81 63.72 -46.84
C ARG A 812 -1.24 62.63 -47.74
N LEU A 813 -1.42 61.35 -47.40
CA LEU A 813 -0.89 60.20 -48.14
C LEU A 813 -1.91 59.54 -49.08
N VAL A 814 -3.13 60.08 -49.20
CA VAL A 814 -4.19 59.54 -50.09
C VAL A 814 -3.68 59.31 -51.53
N ASN A 815 -2.91 60.27 -52.06
CA ASN A 815 -2.37 60.25 -53.41
C ASN A 815 -0.98 59.57 -53.53
N ALA A 816 -0.41 59.07 -52.43
CA ALA A 816 0.90 58.40 -52.48
C ALA A 816 0.79 57.01 -53.12
N ASN A 817 1.84 56.51 -53.77
CA ASN A 817 1.88 55.15 -54.31
C ASN A 817 2.34 54.14 -53.23
N VAL A 818 1.52 53.96 -52.19
CA VAL A 818 1.76 53.06 -51.06
C VAL A 818 0.50 52.28 -50.73
N ASP A 819 0.63 51.19 -49.97
CA ASP A 819 -0.50 50.34 -49.60
C ASP A 819 -1.58 51.10 -48.81
N TYR A 820 -2.83 50.67 -48.95
CA TYR A 820 -3.99 51.29 -48.31
C TYR A 820 -3.83 51.45 -46.79
N GLU A 821 -3.21 50.47 -46.12
CA GLU A 821 -2.96 50.53 -44.67
C GLU A 821 -1.96 51.63 -44.27
N VAL A 822 -1.01 51.94 -45.15
CA VAL A 822 -0.02 53.02 -44.96
C VAL A 822 -0.66 54.38 -45.26
N LYS A 823 -1.55 54.45 -46.26
CA LYS A 823 -2.33 55.66 -46.54
C LYS A 823 -3.28 56.01 -45.41
N HIS A 824 -3.90 54.98 -44.83
CA HIS A 824 -4.99 55.07 -43.87
C HIS A 824 -4.73 54.15 -42.66
N PRO A 825 -3.77 54.50 -41.81
CA PRO A 825 -3.44 53.67 -40.65
C PRO A 825 -4.59 53.64 -39.63
N LEU A 826 -4.70 52.51 -38.92
CA LEU A 826 -5.74 52.28 -37.92
C LEU A 826 -5.52 53.17 -36.68
N LEU A 827 -6.54 53.92 -36.27
CA LEU A 827 -6.44 54.80 -35.11
C LEU A 827 -6.49 54.00 -33.82
N LEU A 828 -5.47 54.11 -32.96
CA LEU A 828 -5.40 53.42 -31.67
C LEU A 828 -5.28 54.40 -30.50
N PRO A 829 -5.94 54.12 -29.36
CA PRO A 829 -5.82 54.94 -28.16
C PRO A 829 -4.43 54.81 -27.53
N ARG A 830 -3.99 55.87 -26.85
CA ARG A 830 -2.68 55.93 -26.19
C ARG A 830 -2.52 54.87 -25.10
N SER A 831 -3.50 54.82 -24.20
CA SER A 831 -3.42 54.11 -22.92
C SER A 831 -4.45 52.99 -22.90
N HIS A 832 -4.18 51.91 -23.63
CA HIS A 832 -5.03 50.72 -23.64
C HIS A 832 -4.18 49.45 -23.71
N ARG A 833 -4.67 48.36 -23.10
CA ARG A 833 -3.92 47.10 -23.01
C ARG A 833 -3.58 46.52 -24.39
N LEU A 834 -4.53 46.55 -25.33
CA LEU A 834 -4.30 46.11 -26.72
C LEU A 834 -3.17 46.91 -27.39
N THR A 835 -3.14 48.24 -27.22
CA THR A 835 -2.08 49.10 -27.78
C THR A 835 -0.72 48.70 -27.23
N SER A 836 -0.61 48.44 -25.93
CA SER A 836 0.64 47.97 -25.30
C SER A 836 1.09 46.62 -25.85
N LEU A 837 0.17 45.67 -26.04
CA LEU A 837 0.45 44.35 -26.62
C LEU A 837 0.92 44.44 -28.07
N ILE A 838 0.32 45.33 -28.88
CA ILE A 838 0.75 45.59 -30.27
C ILE A 838 2.18 46.15 -30.29
N ILE A 839 2.48 47.15 -29.45
CA ILE A 839 3.82 47.73 -29.35
C ILE A 839 4.83 46.66 -28.92
N GLN A 840 4.50 45.82 -27.94
CA GLN A 840 5.37 44.76 -27.44
C GLN A 840 5.65 43.66 -28.48
N GLU A 841 4.63 43.27 -29.25
CA GLU A 841 4.79 42.29 -30.35
C GLU A 841 5.75 42.84 -31.42
N HIS A 842 5.57 44.09 -31.86
CA HIS A 842 6.44 44.72 -32.84
C HIS A 842 7.85 44.96 -32.29
N HIS A 843 7.96 45.36 -31.03
CA HIS A 843 9.24 45.54 -30.36
C HIS A 843 10.04 44.23 -30.30
N THR A 844 9.38 43.10 -30.06
CA THR A 844 10.03 41.79 -30.02
C THR A 844 10.31 41.25 -31.43
N ARG A 845 9.35 41.38 -32.36
CA ARG A 845 9.45 40.93 -33.75
C ARG A 845 10.62 41.57 -34.50
N PHE A 846 10.87 42.85 -34.26
CA PHE A 846 11.97 43.60 -34.89
C PHE A 846 13.24 43.67 -34.05
N MET A 847 13.44 42.73 -33.12
CA MET A 847 14.66 42.59 -32.31
C MET A 847 15.03 43.82 -31.46
N HIS A 848 14.05 44.34 -30.72
CA HIS A 848 14.21 45.44 -29.75
C HIS A 848 14.70 46.78 -30.34
N PRO A 849 14.04 47.32 -31.39
CA PRO A 849 14.45 48.58 -32.00
C PRO A 849 14.24 49.77 -31.05
N GLY A 850 15.02 50.83 -31.24
CA GLY A 850 14.86 52.09 -30.50
C GLY A 850 13.51 52.77 -30.74
N VAL A 851 13.16 53.72 -29.87
CA VAL A 851 11.84 54.40 -29.86
C VAL A 851 11.46 54.97 -31.23
N GLN A 852 12.38 55.63 -31.94
CA GLN A 852 12.11 56.28 -33.22
C GLN A 852 11.83 55.24 -34.32
N THR A 853 12.65 54.21 -34.41
CA THR A 853 12.51 53.12 -35.39
C THR A 853 11.21 52.36 -35.17
N LEU A 854 10.89 52.01 -33.92
CA LEU A 854 9.66 51.31 -33.58
C LEU A 854 8.42 52.16 -33.89
N GLN A 855 8.48 53.46 -33.61
CA GLN A 855 7.41 54.39 -33.96
C GLN A 855 7.16 54.43 -35.46
N ASN A 856 8.21 54.46 -36.29
CA ASN A 856 8.08 54.46 -37.75
C ASN A 856 7.50 53.14 -38.27
N LEU A 857 7.93 52.00 -37.72
CA LEU A 857 7.39 50.68 -38.09
C LEU A 857 5.91 50.54 -37.72
N LEU A 858 5.51 51.03 -36.54
CA LEU A 858 4.10 51.03 -36.13
C LEU A 858 3.26 51.96 -37.00
N ALA A 859 3.80 53.11 -37.42
CA ALA A 859 3.09 54.10 -38.24
C ALA A 859 2.69 53.59 -39.63
N GLN A 860 3.28 52.49 -40.11
CA GLN A 860 2.90 51.85 -41.38
C GLN A 860 1.51 51.19 -41.32
N HIS A 861 1.05 50.79 -40.13
CA HIS A 861 -0.23 50.10 -39.95
C HIS A 861 -1.15 50.79 -38.93
N PHE A 862 -0.58 51.54 -37.97
CA PHE A 862 -1.28 52.09 -36.82
C PHE A 862 -0.92 53.55 -36.54
N TRP A 863 -1.95 54.38 -36.35
CA TRP A 863 -1.81 55.73 -35.81
C TRP A 863 -2.12 55.72 -34.32
N ILE A 864 -1.09 55.54 -33.49
CA ILE A 864 -1.24 55.53 -32.02
C ILE A 864 -1.23 56.98 -31.49
N LEU A 865 -2.27 57.37 -30.77
CA LEU A 865 -2.33 58.69 -30.13
C LEU A 865 -1.14 58.88 -29.16
N SER A 866 -0.38 59.96 -29.33
CA SER A 866 0.86 60.19 -28.58
C SER A 866 1.84 58.99 -28.67
N SER A 867 2.01 58.41 -29.85
CA SER A 867 2.83 57.20 -30.12
C SER A 867 4.19 57.20 -29.41
N LYS A 868 4.96 58.28 -29.48
CA LYS A 868 6.27 58.40 -28.80
C LYS A 868 6.19 58.14 -27.28
N ARG A 869 5.13 58.60 -26.61
CA ARG A 869 4.91 58.37 -25.17
C ARG A 869 4.47 56.93 -24.90
N ALA A 870 3.55 56.39 -25.71
CA ALA A 870 3.09 55.01 -25.59
C ALA A 870 4.24 54.01 -25.77
N VAL A 871 5.05 54.21 -26.82
CA VAL A 871 6.25 53.39 -27.10
C VAL A 871 7.26 53.47 -25.95
N ARG A 872 7.58 54.68 -25.45
CA ARG A 872 8.49 54.83 -24.30
C ARG A 872 8.00 54.07 -23.06
N SER A 873 6.69 54.12 -22.78
CA SER A 873 6.09 53.44 -21.64
C SER A 873 6.21 51.92 -21.70
N VAL A 874 6.13 51.33 -22.90
CA VAL A 874 6.29 49.87 -23.10
C VAL A 874 7.77 49.48 -23.10
N LEU A 875 8.64 50.30 -23.67
CA LEU A 875 10.08 50.03 -23.70
C LEU A 875 10.73 50.14 -22.32
N SER A 876 10.25 51.02 -21.45
CA SER A 876 10.77 51.15 -20.08
C SER A 876 10.52 49.91 -19.21
N SER A 877 9.49 49.11 -19.52
CA SER A 877 9.22 47.83 -18.83
C SER A 877 9.91 46.63 -19.50
N CYS A 878 10.63 46.82 -20.60
CA CYS A 878 11.34 45.74 -21.27
C CYS A 878 12.67 45.42 -20.59
N ILE A 879 12.76 44.25 -19.95
CA ILE A 879 13.96 43.80 -19.24
C ILE A 879 15.20 43.70 -20.16
N LYS A 880 15.02 43.27 -21.42
CA LYS A 880 16.14 43.16 -22.38
C LYS A 880 16.72 44.53 -22.74
N CYS A 881 15.85 45.52 -23.02
CA CYS A 881 16.29 46.89 -23.28
C CYS A 881 16.87 47.57 -22.05
N PHE A 882 16.31 47.29 -20.88
CA PHE A 882 16.85 47.76 -19.61
C PHE A 882 18.27 47.24 -19.37
N ARG A 883 18.50 45.93 -19.54
CA ARG A 883 19.84 45.32 -19.41
C ARG A 883 20.84 45.83 -20.46
N ALA A 884 20.39 46.11 -21.68
CA ALA A 884 21.23 46.62 -22.76
C ALA A 884 21.56 48.12 -22.66
N ARG A 885 20.88 48.87 -21.77
CA ARG A 885 21.18 50.25 -21.42
C ARG A 885 21.30 50.37 -19.90
N PRO A 886 22.39 49.87 -19.30
CA PRO A 886 22.66 50.12 -17.89
C PRO A 886 22.72 51.64 -17.70
N GLN A 887 21.94 52.17 -16.74
CA GLN A 887 22.11 53.55 -16.28
C GLN A 887 23.57 53.67 -15.81
N PRO A 888 24.38 54.60 -16.34
CA PRO A 888 25.64 54.92 -15.69
C PRO A 888 25.29 55.39 -14.28
N ALA A 889 26.02 54.91 -13.28
CA ALA A 889 25.97 55.48 -11.94
C ALA A 889 26.06 57.01 -12.02
N PRO A 890 25.45 57.78 -11.10
CA PRO A 890 25.66 59.22 -11.07
C PRO A 890 27.16 59.51 -11.17
N ALA A 891 27.54 60.49 -12.01
CA ALA A 891 28.94 60.81 -12.26
C ALA A 891 29.70 60.87 -10.93
N PRO A 892 30.91 60.27 -10.83
CA PRO A 892 31.63 60.23 -9.57
C PRO A 892 31.79 61.65 -9.03
N PHE A 893 31.44 61.85 -7.76
CA PHE A 893 31.67 63.13 -7.08
C PHE A 893 33.18 63.45 -7.15
N MET A 894 33.51 64.70 -7.42
CA MET A 894 34.90 65.17 -7.44
C MET A 894 35.46 65.03 -6.02
N GLY A 895 36.40 64.12 -5.82
CA GLY A 895 36.99 63.89 -4.50
C GLY A 895 37.86 65.06 -4.07
N ASP A 896 37.77 65.45 -2.79
CA ASP A 896 38.60 66.51 -2.23
C ASP A 896 40.09 66.19 -2.38
N LEU A 897 40.88 67.21 -2.76
CA LEU A 897 42.33 67.04 -2.87
C LEU A 897 42.93 66.79 -1.48
N PRO A 898 43.78 65.76 -1.32
CA PRO A 898 44.46 65.53 -0.06
C PRO A 898 45.27 66.76 0.38
N SER A 899 45.26 67.06 1.68
CA SER A 899 45.89 68.28 2.24
C SER A 899 47.36 68.45 1.86
N TYR A 900 48.09 67.36 1.62
CA TYR A 900 49.50 67.40 1.19
C TYR A 900 49.72 67.91 -0.25
N ARG A 901 48.68 67.98 -1.09
CA ARG A 901 48.77 68.56 -2.44
C ARG A 901 48.58 70.09 -2.46
N VAL A 902 48.04 70.66 -1.39
CA VAL A 902 47.75 72.10 -1.26
C VAL A 902 48.59 72.79 -0.19
N ASN A 903 49.29 72.04 0.65
CA ASN A 903 50.16 72.58 1.70
C ASN A 903 51.65 72.37 1.35
N GLN A 904 52.47 73.42 1.51
CA GLN A 904 53.93 73.35 1.34
C GLN A 904 54.56 72.45 2.42
N ILE A 905 55.35 71.47 1.99
CA ILE A 905 56.13 70.58 2.87
C ILE A 905 57.62 70.89 2.71
N LYS A 906 58.33 71.10 3.82
CA LYS A 906 59.79 71.30 3.89
C LYS A 906 60.55 70.01 3.58
N CYS A 907 61.70 70.14 2.93
CA CYS A 907 62.55 69.05 2.44
C CYS A 907 63.46 68.43 3.52
N ILE A 908 63.71 67.10 3.39
CA ILE A 908 64.78 66.26 4.03
C ILE A 908 64.43 65.73 5.46
N CYS A 909 64.70 64.50 5.95
CA CYS A 909 65.61 63.38 5.62
C CYS A 909 65.07 61.99 6.06
N VAL A 910 65.80 60.96 5.61
CA VAL A 910 65.75 59.49 5.73
C VAL A 910 65.75 58.90 7.16
N PHE A 911 65.14 57.70 7.37
CA PHE A 911 65.80 56.51 7.98
C PHE A 911 65.08 55.18 7.67
N VAL A 912 65.91 54.21 7.28
CA VAL A 912 65.65 52.78 7.04
C VAL A 912 65.73 52.02 8.37
N CYS A 913 64.87 51.02 8.59
CA CYS A 913 65.26 49.85 9.37
C CYS A 913 64.44 48.61 8.98
N THR A 914 65.14 47.65 8.38
CA THR A 914 64.71 46.26 8.13
C THR A 914 64.99 45.40 9.35
N SER A 915 64.04 44.55 9.75
CA SER A 915 64.33 43.39 10.60
C SER A 915 63.30 42.28 10.37
N THR A 916 63.82 41.18 9.83
CA THR A 916 63.26 39.87 9.51
C THR A 916 62.99 38.97 10.72
N LYS A 917 62.14 37.95 10.50
CA LYS A 917 61.83 36.70 11.26
C LYS A 917 60.38 36.71 11.78
N ASP A 918 59.48 35.76 11.51
CA ASP A 918 59.63 34.34 11.14
C ASP A 918 58.54 33.85 10.17
N LEU A 919 58.93 32.92 9.30
CA LEU A 919 58.06 32.08 8.48
C LEU A 919 57.51 30.92 9.33
N SER A 920 56.21 30.63 9.19
CA SER A 920 55.77 29.25 8.94
C SER A 920 54.40 29.19 8.27
N LEU A 921 54.41 28.58 7.08
CA LEU A 921 53.28 28.13 6.29
C LEU A 921 52.75 26.79 6.86
N ARG A 922 51.43 26.63 6.87
CA ARG A 922 50.66 25.51 6.25
C ARG A 922 49.20 25.60 6.75
N CYS A 923 48.25 25.90 5.87
CA CYS A 923 47.61 25.03 4.87
C CYS A 923 46.55 24.11 5.49
N VAL A 924 45.32 24.43 5.11
CA VAL A 924 44.06 23.69 5.29
C VAL A 924 43.99 22.56 4.26
N ARG A 925 43.68 21.33 4.69
CA ARG A 925 42.64 20.47 4.08
C ARG A 925 42.48 19.11 4.80
N CYS A 926 41.21 18.79 5.05
CA CYS A 926 40.54 17.48 5.13
C CYS A 926 41.37 16.22 5.39
N LEU A 927 41.06 15.55 6.51
CA LEU A 927 40.25 14.33 6.51
C LEU A 927 39.24 14.42 7.66
#